data_AF-A0A2M8TBL8-F1
#
_entry.id   AF-A0A2M8TBL8-F1
#
_cell.length_a   1.000
_cell.length_b   1.000
_cell.length_c   1.000
_cell.angle_alpha   90.00
_cell.angle_beta   90.00
_cell.angle_gamma   90.00
#
_symmetry.space_group_name_H-M   'P 1'
#
loop_
_entity.id
_entity.type
_entity.pdbx_description
1 polymer ?
#
loop_
_entity_poly.entity_id
_entity_poly.type
_entity_poly.pdbx_seq_one_letter_code
_entity_poly.pdbx_strand_id
1 'polypeptide(L)'
;MNILFKNKIVNLLIAASLVISLIGVIPTKNVAADATDQIGVQYKAQVQNIGWQKDVLDGADAGTVGQGLRMEAVKLNLTNAPSGTSIQYQAHVQNIGWQKWVSDGQEAGTDGRSLRVEAIRIKLSNLPGYSVQYRVQVQNRGWTSWVSDGQEAGTTGSGLRLETIEIKLVKASNNSEVGVSYKGHVQNIGWQDSAENGQISGTEGQDLRVEAFKIGLLNAPAGAHIRYQTHVQNIGWQIPVEDNAEGGTDGKSLRVEAVKIALENLPGYSVQYRAHVQNIGWQQWVSNGQEAGTDGKSLRIEAIEIRIVKTTDVNTTPVPFIGDINVLAIKLNKTTDTITTGTTDTLIATVAPSNATNQAVKWTSSNNNVATVDNTGKVTAVSKGTATITATTDDGNKTSSCDVTVNDPVVAVSSVNLNKTTDTITVGNTDTLTATVAPSNATNQAVKWTSSNNDIATVDNTGKVTAVSKGTATITAATDDGNKTSSCDVTVNDPVVTFKDSNLERAVRRSINQPTGDIYKSHVININCIVSDEVNITDLSGIENLLNLQHIEMNKDKISDISALKGLTNLQSLYIYDNQISDINALRGLTNLAYLNLDSNKISDISALKGLTNLQSLDLSNNQISDISALKGLTNLKDLYLYGDNISDSDIQELQKALPITFIHYKYNK
;
A
#
# COMPACT_ATOMS: atom_id res chain seq x y z
N MET A 1 -51.88 -65.32 -16.28
CA MET A 1 -51.67 -64.84 -14.89
C MET A 1 -50.41 -63.99 -14.92
N ASN A 2 -50.42 -62.67 -14.69
CA ASN A 2 -51.55 -61.77 -14.35
C ASN A 2 -51.28 -60.31 -14.79
N ILE A 3 -52.35 -59.56 -15.09
CA ILE A 3 -52.58 -58.13 -14.73
C ILE A 3 -51.60 -57.09 -15.36
N LEU A 4 -52.02 -56.22 -16.31
CA LEU A 4 -52.78 -54.95 -16.13
C LEU A 4 -51.99 -53.86 -15.36
N PHE A 5 -52.01 -52.55 -15.66
CA PHE A 5 -52.42 -51.77 -16.86
C PHE A 5 -51.90 -50.31 -16.71
N LYS A 6 -52.07 -49.48 -17.76
CA LYS A 6 -52.36 -48.01 -17.81
C LYS A 6 -52.37 -47.19 -16.50
N ASN A 7 -52.01 -45.89 -16.44
CA ASN A 7 -51.63 -44.88 -17.46
C ASN A 7 -51.21 -43.56 -16.73
N LYS A 8 -50.46 -42.67 -17.41
CA LYS A 8 -50.89 -41.28 -17.68
C LYS A 8 -49.99 -40.57 -18.72
N ILE A 9 -50.57 -39.63 -19.46
CA ILE A 9 -50.03 -38.96 -20.67
C ILE A 9 -50.07 -37.44 -20.48
N VAL A 10 -49.00 -36.73 -20.88
CA VAL A 10 -48.94 -35.39 -21.55
C VAL A 10 -47.55 -35.34 -22.23
N ASN A 11 -47.36 -35.39 -23.56
CA ASN A 11 -47.39 -34.32 -24.61
C ASN A 11 -46.40 -33.15 -24.36
N LEU A 12 -45.70 -32.47 -25.29
CA LEU A 12 -45.57 -32.38 -26.79
C LEU A 12 -44.14 -31.77 -27.08
N LEU A 13 -43.46 -31.62 -28.24
CA LEU A 13 -43.58 -31.66 -29.74
C LEU A 13 -42.55 -32.68 -30.35
N ILE A 14 -42.41 -33.03 -31.65
CA ILE A 14 -42.79 -32.56 -33.03
C ILE A 14 -41.73 -31.71 -33.80
N ALA A 15 -40.81 -32.38 -34.54
CA ALA A 15 -40.19 -32.00 -35.85
C ALA A 15 -39.26 -33.16 -36.33
N ALA A 16 -39.40 -33.92 -37.43
CA ALA A 16 -39.96 -33.74 -38.79
C ALA A 16 -39.01 -32.95 -39.74
N SER A 17 -38.77 -33.28 -41.03
CA SER A 17 -39.46 -34.10 -42.07
C SER A 17 -38.43 -34.72 -43.07
N LEU A 18 -38.62 -35.79 -43.87
CA LEU A 18 -39.68 -36.20 -44.85
C LEU A 18 -39.78 -35.32 -46.12
N VAL A 19 -39.77 -35.75 -47.40
CA VAL A 19 -39.35 -36.95 -48.19
C VAL A 19 -39.17 -36.49 -49.68
N ILE A 20 -38.64 -37.29 -50.64
CA ILE A 20 -39.16 -37.54 -52.03
C ILE A 20 -38.11 -38.15 -53.01
N SER A 21 -38.59 -38.87 -54.04
CA SER A 21 -37.84 -39.54 -55.12
C SER A 21 -38.13 -38.97 -56.52
N LEU A 22 -37.20 -39.08 -57.47
CA LEU A 22 -37.48 -39.23 -58.91
C LEU A 22 -36.31 -39.82 -59.69
N ILE A 23 -36.53 -40.18 -60.96
CA ILE A 23 -35.59 -40.89 -61.85
C ILE A 23 -34.62 -39.90 -62.51
N GLY A 24 -33.33 -40.26 -62.59
CA GLY A 24 -32.31 -39.51 -63.32
C GLY A 24 -31.08 -40.36 -63.65
N VAL A 25 -30.49 -40.08 -64.82
CA VAL A 25 -29.24 -40.61 -65.38
C VAL A 25 -28.20 -40.97 -64.32
N ILE A 26 -27.68 -42.21 -64.33
CA ILE A 26 -26.44 -42.56 -63.60
C ILE A 26 -25.28 -41.84 -64.31
N PRO A 27 -24.61 -40.86 -63.69
CA PRO A 27 -23.40 -40.28 -64.27
C PRO A 27 -22.27 -41.29 -64.10
N THR A 28 -21.38 -41.37 -65.09
CA THR A 28 -20.06 -41.94 -64.82
C THR A 28 -19.40 -41.13 -63.71
N LYS A 29 -19.01 -41.78 -62.61
CA LYS A 29 -17.96 -41.23 -61.75
C LYS A 29 -16.64 -41.30 -62.51
N ASN A 30 -16.46 -40.37 -63.43
CA ASN A 30 -15.14 -39.79 -63.62
C ASN A 30 -14.72 -39.29 -62.24
N VAL A 31 -13.78 -39.99 -61.61
CA VAL A 31 -12.88 -39.33 -60.67
C VAL A 31 -12.17 -38.29 -61.53
N ALA A 32 -12.55 -37.03 -61.38
CA ALA A 32 -11.84 -35.95 -62.04
C ALA A 32 -10.39 -36.02 -61.58
N ALA A 33 -9.45 -36.02 -62.53
CA ALA A 33 -8.04 -35.97 -62.20
C ALA A 33 -7.73 -34.56 -61.66
N ASP A 34 -7.67 -34.45 -60.34
CA ASP A 34 -7.14 -33.28 -59.63
C ASP A 34 -5.79 -33.63 -58.99
N ALA A 35 -4.94 -34.24 -59.83
CA ALA A 35 -3.52 -33.96 -59.84
C ALA A 35 -3.32 -32.87 -60.91
N THR A 36 -2.44 -31.89 -60.75
CA THR A 36 -1.10 -32.02 -60.16
C THR A 36 -0.74 -30.81 -59.28
N ASP A 37 -0.45 -31.06 -57.99
CA ASP A 37 0.47 -30.24 -57.15
C ASP A 37 0.56 -30.79 -55.72
N GLN A 38 -0.47 -31.48 -55.21
CA GLN A 38 -0.40 -32.09 -53.88
C GLN A 38 0.57 -33.29 -53.86
N ILE A 39 1.43 -33.31 -52.83
CA ILE A 39 2.40 -34.39 -52.58
C ILE A 39 1.67 -35.63 -52.07
N GLY A 40 1.98 -36.79 -52.64
CA GLY A 40 1.33 -38.07 -52.33
C GLY A 40 2.26 -39.28 -52.48
N VAL A 41 1.67 -40.48 -52.48
CA VAL A 41 2.37 -41.76 -52.65
C VAL A 41 1.67 -42.61 -53.71
N GLN A 42 2.45 -43.11 -54.68
CA GLN A 42 2.01 -44.10 -55.66
C GLN A 42 2.60 -45.46 -55.31
N TYR A 43 1.78 -46.51 -55.28
CA TYR A 43 2.23 -47.84 -54.87
C TYR A 43 1.51 -49.00 -55.57
N LYS A 44 2.16 -50.16 -55.62
CA LYS A 44 1.57 -51.42 -56.09
C LYS A 44 2.11 -52.63 -55.33
N ALA A 45 1.32 -53.70 -55.32
CA ALA A 45 1.66 -55.00 -54.75
C ALA A 45 1.92 -56.05 -55.84
N GLN A 46 2.84 -56.96 -55.56
CA GLN A 46 2.99 -58.26 -56.22
C GLN A 46 2.12 -59.25 -55.46
N VAL A 47 1.10 -59.82 -56.13
CA VAL A 47 0.17 -60.76 -55.51
C VAL A 47 0.29 -62.13 -56.15
N GLN A 48 0.33 -63.18 -55.32
CA GLN A 48 0.37 -64.58 -55.75
C GLN A 48 -0.67 -64.87 -56.85
N ASN A 49 -0.23 -65.55 -57.92
CA ASN A 49 -1.04 -65.94 -59.08
C ASN A 49 -1.63 -64.78 -59.92
N ILE A 50 -1.39 -63.51 -59.54
CA ILE A 50 -1.83 -62.31 -60.27
C ILE A 50 -0.64 -61.57 -60.88
N GLY A 51 0.49 -61.52 -60.19
CA GLY A 51 1.63 -60.69 -60.55
C GLY A 51 1.45 -59.23 -60.11
N TRP A 52 2.15 -58.31 -60.80
CA TRP A 52 2.23 -56.92 -60.37
C TRP A 52 0.92 -56.23 -60.71
N GLN A 53 0.19 -55.83 -59.68
CA GLN A 53 -1.04 -55.06 -59.84
C GLN A 53 -0.73 -53.66 -60.38
N LYS A 54 -1.78 -52.98 -60.88
CA LYS A 54 -1.66 -51.58 -61.31
C LYS A 54 -1.29 -50.70 -60.11
N ASP A 55 -0.55 -49.64 -60.39
CA ASP A 55 -0.28 -48.59 -59.42
C ASP A 55 -1.57 -47.90 -58.95
N VAL A 56 -1.69 -47.76 -57.63
CA VAL A 56 -2.72 -47.00 -56.94
C VAL A 56 -2.11 -45.78 -56.23
N LEU A 57 -2.95 -44.89 -55.72
CA LEU A 57 -2.56 -43.65 -55.05
C LEU A 57 -3.06 -43.65 -53.58
N ASP A 58 -2.74 -42.60 -52.83
CA ASP A 58 -3.12 -42.37 -51.43
C ASP A 58 -4.51 -42.92 -51.03
N GLY A 59 -4.52 -43.85 -50.08
CA GLY A 59 -5.74 -44.39 -49.47
C GLY A 59 -6.48 -45.45 -50.30
N ALA A 60 -5.91 -45.95 -51.40
CA ALA A 60 -6.49 -47.01 -52.20
C ALA A 60 -5.87 -48.39 -51.89
N ASP A 61 -6.67 -49.46 -51.96
CA ASP A 61 -6.21 -50.82 -51.68
C ASP A 61 -5.20 -51.33 -52.72
N ALA A 62 -3.99 -51.71 -52.28
CA ALA A 62 -3.07 -52.53 -53.07
C ALA A 62 -2.98 -53.95 -52.47
N GLY A 63 -3.36 -54.96 -53.25
CA GLY A 63 -3.48 -56.35 -52.81
C GLY A 63 -4.82 -56.97 -53.20
N THR A 64 -5.31 -57.92 -52.40
CA THR A 64 -6.60 -58.59 -52.64
C THR A 64 -7.37 -58.86 -51.36
N VAL A 65 -8.35 -57.99 -51.05
CA VAL A 65 -9.23 -58.16 -49.89
C VAL A 65 -10.07 -59.43 -50.04
N GLY A 66 -9.93 -60.36 -49.09
CA GLY A 66 -10.81 -61.52 -48.92
C GLY A 66 -10.65 -62.65 -49.95
N GLN A 67 -9.72 -62.55 -50.90
CA GLN A 67 -9.48 -63.60 -51.91
C GLN A 67 -8.51 -64.69 -51.41
N GLY A 68 -7.89 -64.51 -50.24
CA GLY A 68 -6.98 -65.48 -49.63
C GLY A 68 -5.63 -65.64 -50.35
N LEU A 69 -5.33 -64.77 -51.30
CA LEU A 69 -4.01 -64.65 -51.95
C LEU A 69 -3.07 -63.82 -51.08
N ARG A 70 -1.76 -64.10 -51.18
CA ARG A 70 -0.71 -63.43 -50.39
C ARG A 70 -0.01 -62.34 -51.20
N MET A 71 0.37 -61.27 -50.51
CA MET A 71 1.32 -60.27 -50.99
C MET A 71 2.75 -60.82 -50.90
N GLU A 72 3.51 -60.71 -51.99
CA GLU A 72 4.88 -61.24 -52.11
C GLU A 72 5.92 -60.12 -52.16
N ALA A 73 5.55 -58.96 -52.71
CA ALA A 73 6.37 -57.75 -52.71
C ALA A 73 5.52 -56.47 -52.86
N VAL A 74 6.14 -55.31 -52.64
CA VAL A 74 5.59 -53.98 -52.91
C VAL A 74 6.64 -53.08 -53.57
N LYS A 75 6.16 -52.08 -54.31
CA LYS A 75 6.91 -50.95 -54.87
C LYS A 75 6.15 -49.67 -54.59
N LEU A 76 6.80 -48.68 -53.97
CA LEU A 76 6.25 -47.38 -53.57
C LEU A 76 7.12 -46.26 -54.20
N ASN A 77 6.52 -45.13 -54.55
CA ASN A 77 7.19 -43.90 -54.98
C ASN A 77 6.46 -42.70 -54.37
N LEU A 78 7.16 -41.63 -54.02
CA LEU A 78 6.52 -40.33 -53.83
C LEU A 78 6.03 -39.74 -55.16
N THR A 79 4.90 -39.04 -55.12
CA THR A 79 4.38 -38.25 -56.24
C THR A 79 4.40 -36.77 -55.89
N ASN A 80 4.76 -35.92 -56.86
CA ASN A 80 4.84 -34.45 -56.75
C ASN A 80 5.78 -33.92 -55.64
N ALA A 81 6.63 -34.76 -55.04
CA ALA A 81 7.49 -34.39 -53.93
C ALA A 81 8.77 -33.63 -54.36
N PRO A 82 9.37 -32.78 -53.48
CA PRO A 82 10.57 -32.02 -53.80
C PRO A 82 11.80 -32.90 -54.08
N SER A 83 12.73 -32.40 -54.90
CA SER A 83 13.98 -33.09 -55.22
C SER A 83 14.86 -33.29 -53.96
N GLY A 84 15.30 -34.52 -53.73
CA GLY A 84 16.06 -34.91 -52.54
C GLY A 84 15.22 -35.55 -51.42
N THR A 85 13.89 -35.59 -51.58
CA THR A 85 12.98 -36.37 -50.74
C THR A 85 12.81 -37.80 -51.27
N SER A 86 12.45 -38.75 -50.41
CA SER A 86 12.17 -40.15 -50.80
C SER A 86 11.24 -40.85 -49.82
N ILE A 87 10.50 -41.86 -50.28
CA ILE A 87 9.81 -42.81 -49.40
C ILE A 87 10.69 -44.05 -49.22
N GLN A 88 11.02 -44.37 -47.97
CA GLN A 88 11.85 -45.52 -47.62
C GLN A 88 10.99 -46.61 -47.00
N TYR A 89 11.19 -47.86 -47.42
CA TYR A 89 10.40 -48.99 -46.96
C TYR A 89 11.23 -50.28 -46.90
N GLN A 90 10.82 -51.20 -46.03
CA GLN A 90 11.37 -52.56 -45.94
C GLN A 90 10.28 -53.57 -45.62
N ALA A 91 10.42 -54.79 -46.14
CA ALA A 91 9.53 -55.91 -45.86
C ALA A 91 10.17 -56.91 -44.90
N HIS A 92 9.36 -57.47 -44.00
CA HIS A 92 9.66 -58.73 -43.33
C HIS A 92 9.13 -59.87 -44.20
N VAL A 93 10.02 -60.65 -44.79
CA VAL A 93 9.66 -61.75 -45.70
C VAL A 93 9.83 -63.10 -45.00
N GLN A 94 8.88 -64.01 -45.23
CA GLN A 94 8.91 -65.38 -44.72
C GLN A 94 10.29 -66.03 -44.96
N ASN A 95 10.86 -66.62 -43.91
CA ASN A 95 12.17 -67.31 -43.91
C ASN A 95 13.39 -66.44 -44.27
N ILE A 96 13.23 -65.12 -44.44
CA ILE A 96 14.31 -64.16 -44.71
C ILE A 96 14.46 -63.16 -43.56
N GLY A 97 13.35 -62.77 -42.93
CA GLY A 97 13.32 -61.72 -41.91
C GLY A 97 13.18 -60.32 -42.53
N TRP A 98 13.58 -59.29 -41.78
CA TRP A 98 13.63 -57.92 -42.27
C TRP A 98 14.71 -57.76 -43.34
N GLN A 99 14.29 -57.40 -44.55
CA GLN A 99 15.18 -56.96 -45.62
C GLN A 99 15.74 -55.57 -45.34
N LYS A 100 16.75 -55.15 -46.11
CA LYS A 100 17.26 -53.76 -46.05
C LYS A 100 16.17 -52.77 -46.46
N TRP A 101 16.23 -51.55 -45.92
CA TRP A 101 15.51 -50.40 -46.46
C TRP A 101 15.85 -50.19 -47.94
N VAL A 102 14.81 -49.95 -48.73
CA VAL A 102 14.87 -49.52 -50.13
C VAL A 102 14.07 -48.23 -50.30
N SER A 103 14.34 -47.48 -51.37
CA SER A 103 13.69 -46.19 -51.67
C SER A 103 12.75 -46.29 -52.89
N ASP A 104 12.31 -45.15 -53.41
CA ASP A 104 11.39 -45.01 -54.54
C ASP A 104 11.63 -46.01 -55.69
N GLY A 105 10.57 -46.72 -56.06
CA GLY A 105 10.49 -47.66 -57.17
C GLY A 105 11.18 -49.02 -56.96
N GLN A 106 11.96 -49.19 -55.89
CA GLN A 106 12.69 -50.42 -55.59
C GLN A 106 11.80 -51.52 -55.00
N GLU A 107 12.23 -52.78 -55.09
CA GLU A 107 11.45 -53.91 -54.58
C GLU A 107 11.70 -54.18 -53.09
N ALA A 108 10.64 -54.15 -52.29
CA ALA A 108 10.63 -54.72 -50.94
C ALA A 108 9.73 -55.98 -50.95
N GLY A 109 10.29 -57.15 -50.63
CA GLY A 109 9.65 -58.45 -50.76
C GLY A 109 10.45 -59.42 -51.64
N THR A 110 9.76 -60.30 -52.35
CA THR A 110 10.36 -61.14 -53.41
C THR A 110 9.38 -61.37 -54.56
N ASP A 111 9.74 -60.95 -55.77
CA ASP A 111 9.13 -61.48 -56.99
C ASP A 111 9.61 -62.92 -57.29
N GLY A 112 8.75 -63.74 -57.91
CA GLY A 112 9.05 -65.07 -58.45
C GLY A 112 9.39 -66.18 -57.45
N ARG A 113 9.60 -65.88 -56.16
CA ARG A 113 10.11 -66.86 -55.17
C ARG A 113 9.05 -67.58 -54.32
N SER A 114 7.76 -67.24 -54.49
CA SER A 114 6.65 -67.80 -53.69
C SER A 114 6.74 -67.57 -52.17
N LEU A 115 7.51 -66.58 -51.72
CA LEU A 115 7.56 -66.16 -50.30
C LEU A 115 6.64 -64.96 -50.08
N ARG A 116 6.04 -64.88 -48.89
CA ARG A 116 5.10 -63.81 -48.53
C ARG A 116 5.76 -62.67 -47.74
N VAL A 117 5.21 -61.48 -47.84
CA VAL A 117 5.41 -60.41 -46.85
C VAL A 117 4.54 -60.72 -45.62
N GLU A 118 5.11 -60.54 -44.42
CA GLU A 118 4.45 -60.76 -43.13
C GLU A 118 4.30 -59.47 -42.32
N ALA A 119 5.21 -58.51 -42.52
CA ALA A 119 5.13 -57.16 -41.98
C ALA A 119 5.87 -56.17 -42.90
N ILE A 120 5.57 -54.87 -42.75
CA ILE A 120 6.22 -53.77 -43.46
C ILE A 120 6.50 -52.61 -42.51
N ARG A 121 7.54 -51.83 -42.82
CA ARG A 121 7.81 -50.51 -42.24
C ARG A 121 8.04 -49.53 -43.39
N ILE A 122 7.47 -48.33 -43.29
CA ILE A 122 7.52 -47.28 -44.30
C ILE A 122 7.79 -45.97 -43.57
N LYS A 123 8.75 -45.16 -44.02
CA LYS A 123 9.06 -43.85 -43.45
C LYS A 123 9.38 -42.85 -44.55
N LEU A 124 9.13 -41.57 -44.28
CA LEU A 124 9.58 -40.50 -45.15
C LEU A 124 11.06 -40.15 -44.88
N SER A 125 11.74 -39.64 -45.90
CA SER A 125 13.10 -39.13 -45.83
C SER A 125 13.16 -37.74 -46.47
N ASN A 126 13.68 -36.77 -45.72
CA ASN A 126 13.80 -35.35 -46.08
C ASN A 126 12.49 -34.62 -46.44
N LEU A 127 11.32 -35.15 -46.08
CA LEU A 127 9.99 -34.55 -46.35
C LEU A 127 9.33 -34.03 -45.05
N PRO A 128 9.82 -32.93 -44.45
CA PRO A 128 9.25 -32.37 -43.22
C PRO A 128 7.84 -31.81 -43.44
N GLY A 129 7.02 -31.79 -42.40
CA GLY A 129 5.62 -31.35 -42.47
C GLY A 129 4.68 -32.37 -43.11
N TYR A 130 5.13 -33.60 -43.35
CA TYR A 130 4.33 -34.75 -43.77
C TYR A 130 4.69 -36.00 -42.97
N SER A 131 3.69 -36.85 -42.75
CA SER A 131 3.80 -38.18 -42.14
C SER A 131 3.24 -39.21 -43.12
N VAL A 132 3.88 -40.38 -43.24
CA VAL A 132 3.29 -41.51 -43.98
C VAL A 132 2.49 -42.40 -43.04
N GLN A 133 1.18 -42.43 -43.24
CA GLN A 133 0.27 -43.34 -42.54
C GLN A 133 0.00 -44.57 -43.38
N TYR A 134 0.03 -45.75 -42.77
CA TYR A 134 -0.24 -47.02 -43.43
C TYR A 134 -0.92 -48.03 -42.50
N ARG A 135 -1.63 -48.97 -43.11
CA ARG A 135 -2.17 -50.16 -42.44
C ARG A 135 -2.20 -51.33 -43.41
N VAL A 136 -2.25 -52.54 -42.87
CA VAL A 136 -2.23 -53.78 -43.65
C VAL A 136 -3.36 -54.70 -43.24
N GLN A 137 -3.87 -55.47 -44.20
CA GLN A 137 -4.75 -56.60 -43.91
C GLN A 137 -3.89 -57.85 -43.67
N VAL A 138 -3.91 -58.36 -42.44
CA VAL A 138 -3.21 -59.58 -42.05
C VAL A 138 -4.16 -60.78 -42.12
N GLN A 139 -3.66 -61.88 -42.67
CA GLN A 139 -4.38 -63.16 -42.74
C GLN A 139 -5.03 -63.51 -41.38
N ASN A 140 -6.32 -63.86 -41.40
CA ASN A 140 -7.13 -64.25 -40.24
C ASN A 140 -7.26 -63.18 -39.12
N ARG A 141 -6.73 -61.96 -39.30
CA ARG A 141 -6.85 -60.85 -38.33
C ARG A 141 -7.53 -59.61 -38.89
N GLY A 142 -7.59 -59.46 -40.22
CA GLY A 142 -8.18 -58.29 -40.86
C GLY A 142 -7.23 -57.08 -40.86
N TRP A 143 -7.79 -55.88 -40.95
CA TRP A 143 -7.02 -54.64 -40.96
C TRP A 143 -6.36 -54.36 -39.61
N THR A 144 -5.07 -53.99 -39.62
CA THR A 144 -4.42 -53.36 -38.48
C THR A 144 -5.00 -51.96 -38.23
N SER A 145 -4.75 -51.43 -37.04
CA SER A 145 -4.76 -49.98 -36.83
C SER A 145 -3.83 -49.29 -37.83
N TRP A 146 -4.11 -48.00 -38.09
CA TRP A 146 -3.14 -47.12 -38.73
C TRP A 146 -1.89 -47.00 -37.86
N VAL A 147 -0.74 -47.05 -38.51
CA VAL A 147 0.58 -46.79 -37.95
C VAL A 147 1.29 -45.77 -38.84
N SER A 148 2.31 -45.10 -38.30
CA SER A 148 3.03 -44.04 -39.02
C SER A 148 4.55 -44.25 -39.01
N ASP A 149 5.24 -43.66 -39.99
CA ASP A 149 6.68 -43.37 -40.00
C ASP A 149 7.58 -44.38 -39.24
N GLY A 150 7.84 -45.52 -39.90
CA GLY A 150 8.77 -46.55 -39.44
C GLY A 150 8.19 -47.56 -38.45
N GLN A 151 6.97 -47.35 -37.95
CA GLN A 151 6.26 -48.32 -37.11
C GLN A 151 5.93 -49.62 -37.88
N GLU A 152 5.73 -50.73 -37.17
CA GLU A 152 5.48 -52.02 -37.81
C GLU A 152 3.99 -52.23 -38.12
N ALA A 153 3.67 -52.40 -39.42
CA ALA A 153 2.36 -52.86 -39.87
C ALA A 153 2.46 -54.33 -40.28
N GLY A 154 1.74 -55.21 -39.57
CA GLY A 154 1.71 -56.65 -39.85
C GLY A 154 2.11 -57.48 -38.63
N THR A 155 2.82 -58.59 -38.84
CA THR A 155 3.30 -59.47 -37.77
C THR A 155 4.67 -60.08 -38.07
N THR A 156 5.75 -59.55 -37.49
CA THR A 156 7.02 -60.28 -37.36
C THR A 156 6.78 -61.62 -36.64
N GLY A 157 7.36 -62.71 -37.14
CA GLY A 157 7.45 -64.02 -36.46
C GLY A 157 6.14 -64.80 -36.24
N SER A 158 4.95 -64.24 -36.53
CA SER A 158 3.67 -64.96 -36.36
C SER A 158 3.29 -65.88 -37.53
N GLY A 159 4.05 -65.86 -38.63
CA GLY A 159 3.80 -66.71 -39.80
C GLY A 159 2.56 -66.36 -40.65
N LEU A 160 1.93 -65.21 -40.39
CA LEU A 160 0.75 -64.72 -41.13
C LEU A 160 1.19 -63.79 -42.27
N ARG A 161 0.53 -63.90 -43.44
CA ARG A 161 0.82 -63.00 -44.57
C ARG A 161 0.08 -61.66 -44.47
N LEU A 162 0.58 -60.70 -45.22
CA LEU A 162 -0.22 -59.57 -45.71
C LEU A 162 -1.03 -59.99 -46.93
N GLU A 163 -2.25 -59.49 -47.05
CA GLU A 163 -3.17 -59.70 -48.19
C GLU A 163 -3.44 -58.40 -48.95
N THR A 164 -3.50 -57.27 -48.22
CA THR A 164 -3.77 -55.92 -48.73
C THR A 164 -2.98 -54.89 -47.93
N ILE A 165 -2.58 -53.77 -48.54
CA ILE A 165 -1.99 -52.59 -47.89
C ILE A 165 -2.70 -51.31 -48.35
N GLU A 166 -2.86 -50.37 -47.43
CA GLU A 166 -3.32 -49.01 -47.67
C GLU A 166 -2.27 -48.04 -47.13
N ILE A 167 -1.86 -47.05 -47.92
CA ILE A 167 -0.81 -46.08 -47.61
C ILE A 167 -1.31 -44.69 -48.04
N LYS A 168 -1.04 -43.66 -47.25
CA LYS A 168 -1.35 -42.25 -47.59
C LYS A 168 -0.36 -41.32 -46.91
N LEU A 169 -0.14 -40.15 -47.49
CA LEU A 169 0.53 -39.04 -46.82
C LEU A 169 -0.48 -38.15 -46.10
N VAL A 170 -0.14 -37.73 -44.89
CA VAL A 170 -0.90 -36.72 -44.15
C VAL A 170 0.01 -35.53 -43.85
N LYS A 171 -0.45 -34.33 -44.19
CA LYS A 171 0.26 -33.08 -43.87
C LYS A 171 0.19 -32.84 -42.36
N ALA A 172 1.29 -32.48 -41.71
CA ALA A 172 1.40 -32.41 -40.25
C ALA A 172 0.39 -31.43 -39.60
N SER A 173 0.05 -30.34 -40.30
CA SER A 173 -1.00 -29.38 -39.89
C SER A 173 -2.44 -29.94 -39.91
N ASN A 174 -2.64 -31.05 -40.63
CA ASN A 174 -3.92 -31.73 -40.77
C ASN A 174 -3.93 -33.07 -40.00
N ASN A 175 -2.81 -33.44 -39.37
CA ASN A 175 -2.73 -34.58 -38.47
C ASN A 175 -3.19 -34.15 -37.08
N SER A 176 -4.36 -34.62 -36.63
CA SER A 176 -4.89 -34.30 -35.30
C SER A 176 -4.33 -35.17 -34.17
N GLU A 177 -3.35 -36.04 -34.45
CA GLU A 177 -2.66 -36.82 -33.42
C GLU A 177 -1.45 -36.08 -32.85
N VAL A 178 -1.26 -36.20 -31.53
CA VAL A 178 -0.14 -35.59 -30.82
C VAL A 178 1.17 -36.25 -31.23
N GLY A 179 2.17 -35.44 -31.60
CA GLY A 179 3.49 -35.88 -32.03
C GLY A 179 4.60 -35.07 -31.37
N VAL A 180 5.83 -35.27 -31.87
CA VAL A 180 7.01 -34.51 -31.46
C VAL A 180 7.76 -34.03 -32.71
N SER A 181 8.32 -32.83 -32.63
CA SER A 181 9.28 -32.26 -33.59
C SER A 181 10.60 -32.04 -32.86
N TYR A 182 11.71 -32.44 -33.47
CA TYR A 182 13.02 -32.36 -32.83
C TYR A 182 14.16 -32.26 -33.82
N LYS A 183 15.25 -31.63 -33.38
CA LYS A 183 16.51 -31.57 -34.14
C LYS A 183 17.73 -31.61 -33.23
N GLY A 184 18.77 -32.28 -33.70
CA GLY A 184 20.12 -32.19 -33.16
C GLY A 184 20.91 -31.04 -33.76
N HIS A 185 21.77 -30.42 -32.95
CA HIS A 185 22.95 -29.71 -33.41
C HIS A 185 24.08 -30.73 -33.57
N VAL A 186 24.51 -31.00 -34.80
CA VAL A 186 25.56 -31.99 -35.10
C VAL A 186 26.88 -31.27 -35.38
N GLN A 187 27.97 -31.78 -34.80
CA GLN A 187 29.32 -31.26 -35.02
C GLN A 187 29.60 -31.05 -36.52
N ASN A 188 30.17 -29.90 -36.87
CA ASN A 188 30.52 -29.47 -38.24
C ASN A 188 29.35 -29.33 -39.24
N ILE A 189 28.11 -29.66 -38.85
CA ILE A 189 26.89 -29.52 -39.68
C ILE A 189 26.02 -28.37 -39.17
N GLY A 190 25.94 -28.20 -37.85
CA GLY A 190 25.03 -27.24 -37.20
C GLY A 190 23.69 -27.86 -36.84
N TRP A 191 22.67 -27.02 -36.64
CA TRP A 191 21.28 -27.45 -36.46
C TRP A 191 20.74 -28.08 -37.74
N GLN A 192 20.37 -29.36 -37.67
CA GLN A 192 19.71 -30.06 -38.77
C GLN A 192 18.24 -29.61 -38.94
N ASP A 193 17.63 -30.06 -40.03
CA ASP A 193 16.18 -30.01 -40.22
C ASP A 193 15.43 -30.78 -39.10
N SER A 194 14.19 -30.37 -38.85
CA SER A 194 13.37 -31.02 -37.83
C SER A 194 12.88 -32.39 -38.28
N ALA A 195 13.26 -33.43 -37.51
CA ALA A 195 12.67 -34.74 -37.54
C ALA A 195 11.32 -34.76 -36.80
N GLU A 196 10.38 -35.58 -37.27
CA GLU A 196 9.10 -35.85 -36.61
C GLU A 196 9.06 -37.27 -36.00
N ASN A 197 7.89 -37.69 -35.47
CA ASN A 197 7.67 -38.98 -34.81
C ASN A 197 8.42 -40.16 -35.48
N GLY A 198 9.45 -40.70 -34.81
CA GLY A 198 10.19 -41.91 -35.25
C GLY A 198 11.21 -41.71 -36.38
N GLN A 199 11.39 -40.49 -36.89
CA GLN A 199 12.46 -40.16 -37.83
C GLN A 199 13.83 -40.07 -37.11
N ILE A 200 14.93 -40.05 -37.86
CA ILE A 200 16.28 -39.95 -37.26
C ILE A 200 16.72 -38.49 -37.25
N SER A 201 17.18 -37.98 -36.11
CA SER A 201 17.93 -36.72 -36.03
C SER A 201 19.34 -36.97 -35.48
N GLY A 202 20.35 -36.48 -36.18
CA GLY A 202 21.77 -36.79 -36.00
C GLY A 202 22.40 -37.39 -37.26
N THR A 203 23.41 -38.23 -37.09
CA THR A 203 24.08 -38.97 -38.18
C THR A 203 24.39 -40.40 -37.78
N GLU A 204 24.06 -41.36 -38.64
CA GLU A 204 24.41 -42.78 -38.49
C GLU A 204 25.68 -43.08 -39.30
N GLY A 205 26.71 -43.65 -38.66
CA GLY A 205 27.92 -44.13 -39.34
C GLY A 205 28.88 -43.07 -39.91
N GLN A 206 28.75 -41.80 -39.51
CA GLN A 206 29.60 -40.68 -40.03
C GLN A 206 30.65 -40.17 -39.03
N ASP A 207 30.79 -40.81 -37.87
CA ASP A 207 31.68 -40.41 -36.76
C ASP A 207 31.43 -39.00 -36.15
N LEU A 208 30.35 -38.32 -36.54
CA LEU A 208 29.93 -37.04 -35.98
C LEU A 208 29.05 -37.23 -34.73
N ARG A 209 29.07 -36.22 -33.86
CA ARG A 209 28.40 -36.22 -32.54
C ARG A 209 27.27 -35.20 -32.50
N VAL A 210 26.25 -35.44 -31.68
CA VAL A 210 25.27 -34.42 -31.29
C VAL A 210 25.85 -33.60 -30.12
N GLU A 211 25.64 -32.29 -30.17
CA GLU A 211 26.14 -31.31 -29.19
C GLU A 211 24.99 -30.61 -28.44
N ALA A 212 23.81 -30.51 -29.07
CA ALA A 212 22.57 -30.07 -28.44
C ALA A 212 21.34 -30.66 -29.12
N PHE A 213 20.21 -30.64 -28.43
CA PHE A 213 18.88 -30.96 -28.94
C PHE A 213 17.91 -29.80 -28.73
N LYS A 214 16.95 -29.67 -29.63
CA LYS A 214 15.71 -28.90 -29.46
C LYS A 214 14.55 -29.85 -29.77
N ILE A 215 13.62 -30.00 -28.84
CA ILE A 215 12.53 -30.99 -28.83
C ILE A 215 11.25 -30.28 -28.40
N GLY A 216 10.16 -30.40 -29.16
CA GLY A 216 8.87 -29.76 -28.88
C GLY A 216 7.69 -30.62 -29.33
N LEU A 217 6.52 -30.44 -28.71
CA LEU A 217 5.32 -31.18 -29.11
C LEU A 217 4.69 -30.63 -30.39
N LEU A 218 4.09 -31.51 -31.17
CA LEU A 218 3.20 -31.20 -32.29
C LEU A 218 1.76 -31.54 -31.90
N ASN A 219 0.81 -30.66 -32.22
CA ASN A 219 -0.63 -30.89 -32.09
C ASN A 219 -1.11 -31.27 -30.67
N ALA A 220 -0.36 -30.90 -29.63
CA ALA A 220 -0.71 -31.14 -28.23
C ALA A 220 -1.76 -30.15 -27.70
N PRO A 221 -2.54 -30.53 -26.66
CA PRO A 221 -3.41 -29.61 -25.93
C PRO A 221 -2.63 -28.45 -25.28
N ALA A 222 -3.26 -27.28 -25.14
CA ALA A 222 -2.66 -26.14 -24.45
C ALA A 222 -2.33 -26.48 -22.98
N GLY A 223 -1.10 -26.20 -22.55
CA GLY A 223 -0.59 -26.52 -21.21
C GLY A 223 0.02 -27.92 -21.07
N ALA A 224 0.06 -28.73 -22.14
CA ALA A 224 0.90 -29.93 -22.22
C ALA A 224 2.30 -29.55 -22.73
N HIS A 225 3.34 -30.09 -22.09
CA HIS A 225 4.74 -29.73 -22.32
C HIS A 225 5.62 -30.97 -22.51
N ILE A 226 6.71 -30.84 -23.27
CA ILE A 226 7.80 -31.83 -23.30
C ILE A 226 9.05 -31.26 -22.64
N ARG A 227 9.40 -31.81 -21.46
CA ARG A 227 10.57 -31.43 -20.67
C ARG A 227 11.69 -32.45 -20.90
N TYR A 228 12.93 -31.99 -20.99
CA TYR A 228 14.10 -32.84 -21.23
C TYR A 228 15.36 -32.26 -20.60
N GLN A 229 16.31 -33.16 -20.31
CA GLN A 229 17.57 -32.87 -19.66
C GLN A 229 18.67 -33.62 -20.43
N THR A 230 19.82 -32.99 -20.65
CA THR A 230 20.96 -33.65 -21.29
C THR A 230 22.15 -33.74 -20.35
N HIS A 231 22.88 -34.85 -20.45
CA HIS A 231 24.21 -35.01 -19.87
C HIS A 231 25.25 -34.59 -20.92
N VAL A 232 25.94 -33.48 -20.67
CA VAL A 232 26.97 -32.94 -21.56
C VAL A 232 28.36 -33.27 -21.01
N GLN A 233 29.27 -33.68 -21.89
CA GLN A 233 30.66 -33.95 -21.55
C GLN A 233 31.28 -32.83 -20.71
N ASN A 234 31.92 -33.19 -19.60
CA ASN A 234 32.57 -32.28 -18.63
C ASN A 234 31.64 -31.29 -17.91
N ILE A 235 30.32 -31.33 -18.14
CA ILE A 235 29.31 -30.50 -17.43
C ILE A 235 28.45 -31.39 -16.52
N GLY A 236 28.15 -32.62 -16.95
CA GLY A 236 27.16 -33.48 -16.29
C GLY A 236 25.74 -33.22 -16.78
N TRP A 237 24.75 -33.66 -16.00
CA TRP A 237 23.34 -33.33 -16.23
C TRP A 237 23.11 -31.83 -16.04
N GLN A 238 22.68 -31.16 -17.11
CA GLN A 238 22.31 -29.74 -17.10
C GLN A 238 20.97 -29.52 -16.38
N ILE A 239 20.56 -28.26 -16.19
CA ILE A 239 19.19 -27.93 -15.76
C ILE A 239 18.21 -28.40 -16.86
N PRO A 240 17.05 -29.01 -16.52
CA PRO A 240 16.04 -29.38 -17.51
C PRO A 240 15.52 -28.17 -18.30
N VAL A 241 15.09 -28.42 -19.54
CA VAL A 241 14.54 -27.43 -20.47
C VAL A 241 13.25 -27.96 -21.10
N GLU A 242 12.44 -27.08 -21.70
CA GLU A 242 11.11 -27.38 -22.23
C GLU A 242 10.95 -26.91 -23.69
N ASP A 243 10.02 -27.53 -24.43
CA ASP A 243 9.37 -27.00 -25.65
C ASP A 243 10.27 -26.16 -26.59
N ASN A 244 11.21 -26.82 -27.26
CA ASN A 244 12.18 -26.28 -28.23
C ASN A 244 13.30 -25.38 -27.66
N ALA A 245 13.41 -25.21 -26.34
CA ALA A 245 14.60 -24.62 -25.72
C ALA A 245 15.86 -25.49 -25.93
N GLU A 246 17.06 -24.94 -25.73
CA GLU A 246 18.29 -25.67 -26.02
C GLU A 246 18.73 -26.59 -24.89
N GLY A 247 18.62 -27.91 -25.10
CA GLY A 247 19.20 -28.92 -24.22
C GLY A 247 20.55 -29.37 -24.75
N GLY A 248 21.65 -28.94 -24.14
CA GLY A 248 23.01 -29.28 -24.55
C GLY A 248 23.91 -28.04 -24.63
N THR A 249 24.77 -27.99 -25.65
CA THR A 249 25.58 -26.80 -25.97
C THR A 249 25.78 -26.61 -27.48
N ASP A 250 25.20 -25.55 -28.05
CA ASP A 250 25.69 -24.98 -29.31
C ASP A 250 27.09 -24.33 -29.09
N GLY A 251 27.91 -24.28 -30.14
CA GLY A 251 29.20 -23.56 -30.24
C GLY A 251 30.36 -24.02 -29.34
N LYS A 252 30.12 -24.77 -28.26
CA LYS A 252 31.14 -25.07 -27.23
C LYS A 252 32.01 -26.31 -27.51
N SER A 253 31.77 -27.03 -28.61
CA SER A 253 32.46 -28.29 -28.96
C SER A 253 32.36 -29.41 -27.91
N LEU A 254 31.35 -29.37 -27.04
CA LEU A 254 31.04 -30.43 -26.08
C LEU A 254 29.87 -31.27 -26.62
N ARG A 255 29.90 -32.58 -26.37
CA ARG A 255 28.90 -33.52 -26.89
C ARG A 255 27.82 -33.84 -25.86
N VAL A 256 26.63 -34.20 -26.32
CA VAL A 256 25.64 -34.91 -25.50
C VAL A 256 26.07 -36.37 -25.40
N GLU A 257 26.05 -36.89 -24.18
CA GLU A 257 26.38 -38.28 -23.86
C GLU A 257 25.14 -39.06 -23.44
N ALA A 258 24.20 -38.42 -22.75
CA ALA A 258 22.88 -38.98 -22.41
C ALA A 258 21.76 -37.93 -22.42
N VAL A 259 20.51 -38.40 -22.51
CA VAL A 259 19.29 -37.58 -22.49
C VAL A 259 18.17 -38.29 -21.71
N LYS A 260 17.35 -37.48 -21.03
CA LYS A 260 16.11 -37.89 -20.34
C LYS A 260 14.98 -36.97 -20.84
N ILE A 261 13.83 -37.53 -21.21
CA ILE A 261 12.71 -36.82 -21.85
C ILE A 261 11.41 -37.27 -21.20
N ALA A 262 10.56 -36.33 -20.76
CA ALA A 262 9.28 -36.62 -20.13
C ALA A 262 8.17 -35.70 -20.69
N LEU A 263 6.93 -36.15 -20.52
CA LEU A 263 5.73 -35.37 -20.84
C LEU A 263 5.13 -34.83 -19.54
N GLU A 264 4.71 -33.58 -19.54
CA GLU A 264 3.97 -32.96 -18.44
C GLU A 264 2.56 -32.56 -18.91
N ASN A 265 1.56 -32.75 -18.04
CA ASN A 265 0.13 -32.48 -18.30
C ASN A 265 -0.51 -33.19 -19.51
N LEU A 266 0.10 -34.27 -20.03
CA LEU A 266 -0.39 -35.01 -21.20
C LEU A 266 -0.78 -36.48 -20.89
N PRO A 267 -1.87 -36.72 -20.13
CA PRO A 267 -2.29 -38.07 -19.75
C PRO A 267 -2.74 -38.91 -20.95
N GLY A 268 -2.51 -40.23 -20.87
CA GLY A 268 -2.84 -41.17 -21.96
C GLY A 268 -1.82 -41.20 -23.10
N TYR A 269 -0.69 -40.50 -22.97
CA TYR A 269 0.44 -40.54 -23.89
C TYR A 269 1.76 -40.81 -23.16
N SER A 270 2.73 -41.36 -23.89
CA SER A 270 4.10 -41.56 -23.43
C SER A 270 5.05 -41.08 -24.52
N VAL A 271 6.14 -40.42 -24.13
CA VAL A 271 7.28 -40.21 -25.03
C VAL A 271 8.18 -41.44 -24.96
N GLN A 272 8.53 -41.99 -26.12
CA GLN A 272 9.49 -43.07 -26.28
C GLN A 272 10.67 -42.57 -27.10
N TYR A 273 11.88 -42.95 -26.73
CA TYR A 273 13.10 -42.49 -27.39
C TYR A 273 14.21 -43.53 -27.29
N ARG A 274 15.19 -43.43 -28.20
CA ARG A 274 16.43 -44.21 -28.16
C ARG A 274 17.56 -43.43 -28.84
N ALA A 275 18.79 -43.65 -28.37
CA ALA A 275 20.00 -43.06 -28.94
C ALA A 275 20.76 -44.08 -29.81
N HIS A 276 21.36 -43.61 -30.89
CA HIS A 276 22.52 -44.21 -31.52
C HIS A 276 23.76 -43.70 -30.79
N VAL A 277 24.49 -44.60 -30.13
CA VAL A 277 25.66 -44.26 -29.33
C VAL A 277 26.93 -44.80 -30.00
N GLN A 278 27.99 -44.00 -30.00
CA GLN A 278 29.29 -44.38 -30.56
C GLN A 278 29.73 -45.77 -30.07
N ASN A 279 30.18 -46.62 -31.00
CA ASN A 279 30.64 -48.00 -30.75
C ASN A 279 29.59 -48.97 -30.14
N ILE A 280 28.35 -48.53 -29.95
CA ILE A 280 27.22 -49.36 -29.44
C ILE A 280 26.14 -49.51 -30.52
N GLY A 281 25.91 -48.48 -31.33
CA GLY A 281 24.80 -48.41 -32.27
C GLY A 281 23.49 -48.01 -31.59
N TRP A 282 22.36 -48.37 -32.21
CA TRP A 282 21.03 -48.10 -31.66
C TRP A 282 20.75 -48.90 -30.38
N GLN A 283 20.49 -48.16 -29.29
CA GLN A 283 20.00 -48.72 -28.04
C GLN A 283 18.52 -49.16 -28.12
N GLN A 284 18.05 -49.82 -27.07
CA GLN A 284 16.62 -50.14 -26.90
C GLN A 284 15.79 -48.88 -26.67
N TRP A 285 14.50 -48.95 -26.97
CA TRP A 285 13.55 -47.88 -26.65
C TRP A 285 13.35 -47.77 -25.14
N VAL A 286 13.54 -46.56 -24.61
CA VAL A 286 13.18 -46.16 -23.25
C VAL A 286 11.98 -45.21 -23.29
N SER A 287 11.50 -44.74 -22.14
CA SER A 287 10.30 -43.87 -22.06
C SER A 287 10.35 -42.95 -20.84
N ASN A 288 9.59 -41.85 -20.87
CA ASN A 288 9.26 -40.96 -19.74
C ASN A 288 10.32 -40.86 -18.62
N GLY A 289 11.37 -40.06 -18.82
CA GLY A 289 12.40 -39.72 -17.82
C GLY A 289 13.52 -40.76 -17.64
N GLN A 290 13.43 -41.94 -18.27
CA GLN A 290 14.51 -42.92 -18.30
C GLN A 290 15.70 -42.45 -19.16
N GLU A 291 16.88 -43.03 -18.95
CA GLU A 291 18.08 -42.61 -19.66
C GLU A 291 18.21 -43.26 -21.05
N ALA A 292 18.45 -42.44 -22.08
CA ALA A 292 19.01 -42.89 -23.36
C ALA A 292 20.39 -42.27 -23.55
N GLY A 293 21.32 -42.99 -24.18
CA GLY A 293 22.74 -42.63 -24.23
C GLY A 293 23.56 -43.35 -23.15
N THR A 294 24.56 -42.67 -22.60
CA THR A 294 25.37 -43.15 -21.47
C THR A 294 25.87 -42.02 -20.56
N ASP A 295 25.42 -41.98 -19.32
CA ASP A 295 26.14 -41.31 -18.23
C ASP A 295 27.49 -42.00 -17.96
N GLY A 296 28.51 -41.24 -17.54
CA GLY A 296 29.80 -41.69 -17.01
C GLY A 296 30.75 -42.44 -17.97
N LYS A 297 30.30 -42.91 -19.13
CA LYS A 297 31.08 -43.79 -20.03
C LYS A 297 31.87 -43.07 -21.12
N SER A 298 31.78 -41.74 -21.21
CA SER A 298 32.47 -40.91 -22.22
C SER A 298 32.14 -41.26 -23.69
N LEU A 299 31.02 -41.93 -23.96
CA LEU A 299 30.53 -42.19 -25.32
C LEU A 299 29.49 -41.12 -25.70
N ARG A 300 29.50 -40.70 -26.96
CA ARG A 300 28.61 -39.64 -27.49
C ARG A 300 27.31 -40.23 -28.04
N ILE A 301 26.24 -39.43 -28.00
CA ILE A 301 25.09 -39.64 -28.89
C ILE A 301 25.47 -39.12 -30.28
N GLU A 302 25.17 -39.91 -31.30
CA GLU A 302 25.41 -39.61 -32.72
C GLU A 302 24.09 -39.35 -33.45
N ALA A 303 23.02 -40.03 -33.04
CA ALA A 303 21.66 -39.76 -33.47
C ALA A 303 20.62 -40.15 -32.40
N ILE A 304 19.40 -39.66 -32.55
CA ILE A 304 18.23 -39.99 -31.72
C ILE A 304 17.01 -40.27 -32.61
N GLU A 305 16.14 -41.16 -32.14
CA GLU A 305 14.75 -41.25 -32.58
C GLU A 305 13.84 -40.95 -31.37
N ILE A 306 12.80 -40.15 -31.56
CA ILE A 306 11.80 -39.80 -30.54
C ILE A 306 10.41 -39.97 -31.15
N ARG A 307 9.47 -40.53 -30.39
CA ARG A 307 8.07 -40.65 -30.81
C ARG A 307 7.12 -40.50 -29.63
N ILE A 308 5.96 -39.89 -29.88
CA ILE A 308 4.82 -39.94 -28.98
C ILE A 308 3.99 -41.18 -29.30
N VAL A 309 3.57 -41.93 -28.27
CA VAL A 309 2.65 -43.06 -28.39
C VAL A 309 1.47 -42.90 -27.45
N LYS A 310 0.29 -43.36 -27.86
CA LYS A 310 -0.87 -43.51 -26.97
C LYS A 310 -0.63 -44.66 -26.00
N THR A 311 -0.99 -44.49 -24.74
CA THR A 311 -0.89 -45.52 -23.70
C THR A 311 -2.19 -45.62 -22.90
N THR A 312 -2.52 -46.82 -22.44
CA THR A 312 -3.60 -47.05 -21.47
C THR A 312 -3.17 -46.81 -20.03
N ASP A 313 -1.87 -46.58 -19.80
CA ASP A 313 -1.35 -46.26 -18.47
C ASP A 313 -1.66 -44.80 -18.12
N VAL A 314 -2.60 -44.62 -17.20
CA VAL A 314 -3.02 -43.29 -16.71
C VAL A 314 -2.11 -42.75 -15.60
N ASN A 315 -1.18 -43.57 -15.09
CA ASN A 315 -0.25 -43.19 -14.02
C ASN A 315 1.09 -42.66 -14.57
N THR A 316 1.05 -41.91 -15.67
CA THR A 316 2.19 -41.12 -16.17
C THR A 316 2.44 -39.89 -15.29
N THR A 317 2.64 -40.09 -13.98
CA THR A 317 3.32 -39.09 -13.15
C THR A 317 4.71 -38.87 -13.75
N PRO A 318 5.13 -37.63 -14.07
CA PRO A 318 6.48 -37.38 -14.54
C PRO A 318 7.48 -37.92 -13.53
N VAL A 319 8.44 -38.73 -13.99
CA VAL A 319 9.56 -39.12 -13.14
C VAL A 319 10.35 -37.84 -12.86
N PRO A 320 10.44 -37.37 -11.60
CA PRO A 320 10.98 -36.05 -11.33
C PRO A 320 12.44 -35.97 -11.78
N PHE A 321 12.75 -34.93 -12.54
CA PHE A 321 14.13 -34.67 -12.98
C PHE A 321 14.99 -34.41 -11.75
N ILE A 322 16.04 -35.22 -11.56
CA ILE A 322 17.03 -34.97 -10.51
C ILE A 322 17.86 -33.76 -10.95
N GLY A 323 17.45 -32.59 -10.46
CA GLY A 323 17.99 -31.29 -10.87
C GLY A 323 17.28 -30.08 -10.25
N ASP A 324 16.02 -30.21 -9.81
CA ASP A 324 15.30 -29.07 -9.24
C ASP A 324 15.84 -28.61 -7.88
N ILE A 325 16.27 -27.34 -7.84
CA ILE A 325 16.77 -26.69 -6.63
C ILE A 325 15.62 -25.85 -6.06
N ASN A 326 14.94 -26.41 -5.06
CA ASN A 326 13.80 -25.79 -4.39
C ASN A 326 14.18 -24.48 -3.67
N VAL A 327 13.26 -23.51 -3.68
CA VAL A 327 13.44 -22.28 -2.91
C VAL A 327 13.30 -22.56 -1.41
N LEU A 328 14.35 -22.23 -0.66
CA LEU A 328 14.40 -22.42 0.79
C LEU A 328 13.85 -21.20 1.54
N ALA A 329 14.17 -19.99 1.08
CA ALA A 329 13.73 -18.73 1.69
C ALA A 329 13.68 -17.56 0.69
N ILE A 330 12.99 -16.49 1.08
CA ILE A 330 13.04 -15.17 0.45
C ILE A 330 13.27 -14.12 1.55
N LYS A 331 14.02 -13.05 1.26
CA LYS A 331 14.31 -11.97 2.22
C LYS A 331 14.29 -10.60 1.54
N LEU A 332 13.65 -9.62 2.18
CA LEU A 332 13.75 -8.20 1.79
C LEU A 332 14.99 -7.50 2.37
N ASN A 333 15.44 -6.45 1.69
CA ASN A 333 16.46 -5.50 2.16
C ASN A 333 16.02 -4.68 3.38
N LYS A 334 14.73 -4.39 3.53
CA LYS A 334 14.11 -3.68 4.65
C LYS A 334 12.99 -4.52 5.27
N THR A 335 12.79 -4.42 6.59
CA THR A 335 11.62 -4.95 7.31
C THR A 335 10.62 -3.85 7.69
N THR A 336 11.06 -2.60 7.67
CA THR A 336 10.25 -1.39 7.92
C THR A 336 10.75 -0.29 7.00
N ASP A 337 9.86 0.57 6.52
CA ASP A 337 10.21 1.73 5.70
C ASP A 337 9.41 2.97 6.10
N THR A 338 9.92 4.16 5.76
CA THR A 338 9.21 5.42 6.05
C THR A 338 9.44 6.42 4.93
N ILE A 339 8.35 6.75 4.23
CA ILE A 339 8.36 7.55 3.00
C ILE A 339 7.29 8.66 3.08
N THR A 340 7.38 9.64 2.19
CA THR A 340 6.46 10.80 2.16
C THR A 340 5.47 10.65 1.01
N THR A 341 4.20 11.03 1.20
CA THR A 341 3.15 11.05 0.16
C THR A 341 3.68 11.68 -1.14
N GLY A 342 3.58 10.96 -2.26
CA GLY A 342 4.12 11.35 -3.57
C GLY A 342 5.57 10.96 -3.87
N THR A 343 6.31 10.39 -2.91
CA THR A 343 7.68 9.85 -3.12
C THR A 343 7.68 8.34 -3.35
N THR A 344 8.83 7.79 -3.77
CA THR A 344 9.02 6.36 -4.04
C THR A 344 10.34 5.84 -3.49
N ASP A 345 10.36 4.59 -3.04
CA ASP A 345 11.58 3.84 -2.64
C ASP A 345 11.50 2.42 -3.27
N THR A 346 12.54 1.60 -3.14
CA THR A 346 12.60 0.26 -3.74
C THR A 346 12.99 -0.81 -2.72
N LEU A 347 12.10 -1.78 -2.56
CA LEU A 347 12.35 -3.00 -1.80
C LEU A 347 13.00 -4.04 -2.73
N ILE A 348 14.08 -4.65 -2.25
CA ILE A 348 14.85 -5.64 -3.00
C ILE A 348 14.62 -7.00 -2.34
N ALA A 349 14.00 -7.93 -3.06
CA ALA A 349 13.83 -9.30 -2.64
C ALA A 349 15.02 -10.16 -3.10
N THR A 350 15.60 -10.94 -2.19
CA THR A 350 16.63 -11.95 -2.48
C THR A 350 16.04 -13.33 -2.22
N VAL A 351 16.05 -14.18 -3.26
CA VAL A 351 15.63 -15.59 -3.19
C VAL A 351 16.84 -16.47 -2.85
N ALA A 352 16.66 -17.47 -2.00
CA ALA A 352 17.73 -18.36 -1.54
C ALA A 352 17.34 -19.85 -1.70
N PRO A 353 18.25 -20.72 -2.20
CA PRO A 353 19.59 -20.39 -2.68
C PRO A 353 19.57 -19.63 -4.03
N SER A 354 20.65 -18.93 -4.36
CA SER A 354 20.76 -18.09 -5.58
C SER A 354 20.84 -18.88 -6.90
N ASN A 355 20.80 -20.21 -6.82
CA ASN A 355 20.69 -21.14 -7.94
C ASN A 355 19.39 -21.97 -7.90
N ALA A 356 18.38 -21.53 -7.13
CA ALA A 356 17.05 -22.14 -7.16
C ALA A 356 16.44 -22.07 -8.57
N THR A 357 15.69 -23.10 -9.00
CA THR A 357 15.13 -23.19 -10.36
C THR A 357 14.16 -22.03 -10.65
N ASN A 358 13.40 -21.58 -9.64
CA ASN A 358 12.51 -20.43 -9.72
C ASN A 358 13.01 -19.30 -8.80
N GLN A 359 13.25 -18.11 -9.37
CA GLN A 359 13.65 -16.91 -8.65
C GLN A 359 12.64 -15.75 -8.84
N ALA A 360 11.50 -16.01 -9.46
CA ALA A 360 10.48 -14.99 -9.68
C ALA A 360 9.76 -14.64 -8.36
N VAL A 361 9.39 -13.36 -8.25
CA VAL A 361 8.79 -12.77 -7.04
C VAL A 361 7.53 -12.02 -7.43
N LYS A 362 6.43 -12.32 -6.73
CA LYS A 362 5.15 -11.62 -6.78
C LYS A 362 5.10 -10.60 -5.65
N TRP A 363 4.66 -9.38 -5.96
CA TRP A 363 4.57 -8.29 -4.98
C TRP A 363 3.11 -7.94 -4.69
N THR A 364 2.80 -7.67 -3.42
CA THR A 364 1.48 -7.18 -2.98
C THR A 364 1.62 -6.08 -1.93
N SER A 365 0.60 -5.23 -1.83
CA SER A 365 0.40 -4.28 -0.74
C SER A 365 -0.87 -4.64 0.01
N SER A 366 -0.85 -4.57 1.35
CA SER A 366 -2.06 -4.71 2.16
C SER A 366 -3.00 -3.50 2.05
N ASN A 367 -2.53 -2.35 1.56
CA ASN A 367 -3.35 -1.15 1.38
C ASN A 367 -2.82 -0.22 0.27
N ASN A 368 -3.28 -0.46 -0.96
CA ASN A 368 -2.95 0.35 -2.15
C ASN A 368 -3.39 1.84 -2.06
N ASN A 369 -4.29 2.21 -1.14
CA ASN A 369 -4.65 3.62 -0.93
C ASN A 369 -3.60 4.38 -0.12
N VAL A 370 -2.75 3.68 0.63
CA VAL A 370 -1.62 4.24 1.39
C VAL A 370 -0.33 4.09 0.60
N ALA A 371 0.02 2.89 0.16
CA ALA A 371 1.19 2.65 -0.68
C ALA A 371 0.95 1.52 -1.68
N THR A 372 1.35 1.71 -2.93
CA THR A 372 1.35 0.68 -3.98
C THR A 372 2.76 0.13 -4.17
N VAL A 373 2.87 -1.04 -4.81
CA VAL A 373 4.14 -1.67 -5.22
C VAL A 373 4.01 -2.20 -6.65
N ASP A 374 5.05 -2.05 -7.46
CA ASP A 374 5.11 -2.63 -8.82
C ASP A 374 5.82 -4.00 -8.85
N ASN A 375 5.90 -4.62 -10.04
CA ASN A 375 6.53 -5.92 -10.22
C ASN A 375 8.06 -5.94 -10.03
N THR A 376 8.70 -4.77 -9.86
CA THR A 376 10.14 -4.64 -9.56
C THR A 376 10.43 -4.43 -8.07
N GLY A 377 9.39 -4.30 -7.24
CA GLY A 377 9.52 -3.97 -5.81
C GLY A 377 9.60 -2.48 -5.51
N LYS A 378 9.37 -1.61 -6.51
CA LYS A 378 9.30 -0.17 -6.29
C LYS A 378 7.99 0.20 -5.60
N VAL A 379 8.10 0.81 -4.42
CA VAL A 379 6.98 1.25 -3.57
C VAL A 379 6.69 2.73 -3.87
N THR A 380 5.41 3.08 -4.01
CA THR A 380 4.97 4.47 -4.24
C THR A 380 4.00 4.90 -3.13
N ALA A 381 4.27 6.05 -2.51
CA ALA A 381 3.44 6.62 -1.45
C ALA A 381 2.23 7.36 -2.03
N VAL A 382 1.02 6.90 -1.67
CA VAL A 382 -0.26 7.41 -2.21
C VAL A 382 -0.97 8.32 -1.21
N SER A 383 -1.05 7.95 0.07
CA SER A 383 -1.58 8.80 1.15
C SER A 383 -1.09 8.36 2.52
N LYS A 384 -1.19 9.25 3.52
CA LYS A 384 -0.74 8.98 4.89
C LYS A 384 -1.43 7.78 5.54
N GLY A 385 -0.62 6.94 6.17
CA GLY A 385 -1.07 5.74 6.88
C GLY A 385 0.03 4.69 6.93
N THR A 386 -0.37 3.42 7.13
CA THR A 386 0.53 2.26 7.10
C THR A 386 0.04 1.22 6.09
N ALA A 387 0.99 0.59 5.40
CA ALA A 387 0.74 -0.52 4.49
C ALA A 387 1.90 -1.54 4.59
N THR A 388 1.58 -2.83 4.56
CA THR A 388 2.57 -3.90 4.55
C THR A 388 2.80 -4.34 3.12
N ILE A 389 4.01 -4.16 2.61
CA ILE A 389 4.43 -4.64 1.29
C ILE A 389 5.02 -6.04 1.45
N THR A 390 4.53 -7.00 0.67
CA THR A 390 4.98 -8.40 0.75
C THR A 390 5.53 -8.86 -0.59
N ALA A 391 6.74 -9.44 -0.55
CA ALA A 391 7.31 -10.25 -1.61
C ALA A 391 7.01 -11.72 -1.33
N THR A 392 6.41 -12.40 -2.30
CA THR A 392 6.09 -13.82 -2.28
C THR A 392 6.84 -14.51 -3.42
N THR A 393 7.41 -15.69 -3.20
CA THR A 393 7.96 -16.49 -4.29
C THR A 393 6.87 -16.87 -5.29
N ASP A 394 7.22 -17.02 -6.57
CA ASP A 394 6.24 -17.28 -7.62
C ASP A 394 5.43 -18.58 -7.41
N ASP A 395 6.04 -19.60 -6.78
CA ASP A 395 5.39 -20.84 -6.34
C ASP A 395 4.42 -20.67 -5.14
N GLY A 396 4.37 -19.49 -4.53
CA GLY A 396 3.52 -19.16 -3.38
C GLY A 396 4.06 -19.58 -2.01
N ASN A 397 5.16 -20.34 -1.93
CA ASN A 397 5.54 -21.08 -0.71
C ASN A 397 6.36 -20.27 0.32
N LYS A 398 6.93 -19.12 -0.05
CA LYS A 398 7.76 -18.29 0.84
C LYS A 398 7.38 -16.82 0.73
N THR A 399 7.36 -16.12 1.86
CA THR A 399 7.06 -14.68 1.94
C THR A 399 8.12 -13.93 2.75
N SER A 400 8.30 -12.65 2.43
CA SER A 400 9.03 -11.68 3.24
C SER A 400 8.36 -10.31 3.08
N SER A 401 8.17 -9.58 4.19
CA SER A 401 7.33 -8.39 4.24
C SER A 401 8.06 -7.20 4.87
N CYS A 402 7.65 -6.00 4.48
CA CYS A 402 8.14 -4.73 4.98
C CYS A 402 6.96 -3.82 5.34
N ASP A 403 6.94 -3.31 6.57
CA ASP A 403 5.90 -2.38 7.02
C ASP A 403 6.28 -0.94 6.65
N VAL A 404 5.54 -0.37 5.71
CA VAL A 404 5.76 0.98 5.15
C VAL A 404 4.84 1.97 5.84
N THR A 405 5.44 2.99 6.47
CA THR A 405 4.72 4.15 6.99
C THR A 405 4.81 5.29 6.00
N VAL A 406 3.66 5.85 5.63
CA VAL A 406 3.57 7.03 4.76
C VAL A 406 3.19 8.25 5.59
N ASN A 407 4.01 9.31 5.48
CA ASN A 407 3.77 10.60 6.13
C ASN A 407 3.36 11.67 5.10
N ASP A 408 2.58 12.66 5.54
CA ASP A 408 2.31 13.85 4.72
C ASP A 408 3.58 14.69 4.53
N PRO A 409 3.73 15.42 3.41
CA PRO A 409 4.83 16.36 3.23
C PRO A 409 4.79 17.48 4.28
N VAL A 410 5.95 17.79 4.87
CA VAL A 410 6.07 18.88 5.84
C VAL A 410 5.93 20.23 5.11
N VAL A 411 4.84 20.93 5.37
CA VAL A 411 4.60 22.29 4.88
C VAL A 411 5.24 23.27 5.86
N ALA A 412 6.36 23.86 5.46
CA ALA A 412 7.10 24.81 6.27
C ALA A 412 6.36 26.16 6.42
N VAL A 413 6.58 26.84 7.55
CA VAL A 413 6.03 28.19 7.79
C VAL A 413 6.79 29.23 6.96
N SER A 414 6.06 30.02 6.18
CA SER A 414 6.61 31.15 5.42
C SER A 414 6.70 32.42 6.27
N SER A 415 5.67 32.72 7.09
CA SER A 415 5.66 33.84 8.04
C SER A 415 4.73 33.60 9.24
N VAL A 416 4.92 34.40 10.29
CA VAL A 416 3.91 34.70 11.31
C VAL A 416 3.68 36.21 11.30
N ASN A 417 2.43 36.67 11.41
CA ASN A 417 2.06 38.10 11.37
C ASN A 417 1.10 38.43 12.51
N LEU A 418 1.30 39.54 13.22
CA LEU A 418 0.35 40.07 14.19
C LEU A 418 -0.76 40.92 13.53
N ASN A 419 -1.90 41.02 14.21
CA ASN A 419 -3.01 41.92 13.88
C ASN A 419 -2.69 43.42 14.11
N LYS A 420 -1.69 43.74 14.93
CA LYS A 420 -1.22 45.10 15.24
C LYS A 420 0.31 45.15 15.20
N THR A 421 0.88 46.27 14.77
CA THR A 421 2.32 46.58 14.90
C THR A 421 2.63 47.56 16.04
N THR A 422 1.62 48.28 16.52
CA THR A 422 1.67 49.12 17.73
C THR A 422 0.37 48.98 18.50
N ASP A 423 0.41 49.19 19.81
CA ASP A 423 -0.79 49.20 20.65
C ASP A 423 -0.71 50.27 21.74
N THR A 424 -1.86 50.62 22.34
CA THR A 424 -1.89 51.58 23.45
C THR A 424 -2.95 51.19 24.48
N ILE A 425 -2.49 50.82 25.67
CA ILE A 425 -3.31 50.23 26.74
C ILE A 425 -3.12 51.03 28.03
N THR A 426 -4.16 51.21 28.84
CA THR A 426 -4.07 51.86 30.15
C THR A 426 -3.72 50.83 31.24
N VAL A 427 -2.89 51.18 32.23
CA VAL A 427 -2.54 50.30 33.38
C VAL A 427 -3.79 49.68 34.00
N GLY A 428 -3.77 48.36 34.18
CA GLY A 428 -4.88 47.55 34.68
C GLY A 428 -5.83 47.00 33.59
N ASN A 429 -5.79 47.54 32.36
CA ASN A 429 -6.56 47.01 31.23
C ASN A 429 -5.78 45.94 30.46
N THR A 430 -6.47 45.24 29.57
CA THR A 430 -5.93 44.18 28.71
C THR A 430 -6.45 44.30 27.28
N ASP A 431 -5.62 43.97 26.29
CA ASP A 431 -6.02 43.78 24.89
C ASP A 431 -5.52 42.40 24.41
N THR A 432 -5.75 42.01 23.15
CA THR A 432 -5.33 40.71 22.60
C THR A 432 -4.72 40.87 21.22
N LEU A 433 -3.47 40.43 21.11
CA LEU A 433 -2.76 40.33 19.84
C LEU A 433 -3.02 38.95 19.23
N THR A 434 -3.40 38.93 17.97
CA THR A 434 -3.68 37.70 17.22
C THR A 434 -2.55 37.43 16.24
N ALA A 435 -1.82 36.33 16.46
CA ALA A 435 -0.81 35.85 15.53
C ALA A 435 -1.44 34.95 14.46
N THR A 436 -1.16 35.24 13.19
CA THR A 436 -1.57 34.43 12.03
C THR A 436 -0.35 33.80 11.39
N VAL A 437 -0.30 32.46 11.36
CA VAL A 437 0.77 31.67 10.73
C VAL A 437 0.40 31.37 9.28
N ALA A 438 1.37 31.53 8.36
CA ALA A 438 1.19 31.26 6.94
C ALA A 438 2.19 30.20 6.43
N PRO A 439 1.81 29.34 5.48
CA PRO A 439 0.43 29.13 5.00
C PRO A 439 -0.45 28.46 6.07
N SER A 440 -1.77 28.55 5.93
CA SER A 440 -2.74 28.00 6.91
C SER A 440 -2.79 26.46 6.97
N ASN A 441 -2.08 25.77 6.06
CA ASN A 441 -1.83 24.33 6.09
C ASN A 441 -0.39 23.99 6.52
N ALA A 442 0.37 24.92 7.09
CA ALA A 442 1.68 24.64 7.67
C ALA A 442 1.58 23.53 8.73
N THR A 443 2.56 22.62 8.75
CA THR A 443 2.56 21.43 9.61
C THR A 443 2.75 21.76 11.09
N ASN A 444 3.36 22.91 11.40
CA ASN A 444 3.42 23.47 12.74
C ASN A 444 2.86 24.90 12.71
N GLN A 445 1.84 25.18 13.51
CA GLN A 445 1.20 26.49 13.64
C GLN A 445 1.29 27.04 15.08
N ALA A 446 2.10 26.41 15.94
CA ALA A 446 2.30 26.88 17.30
C ALA A 446 3.11 28.18 17.33
N VAL A 447 2.64 29.11 18.16
CA VAL A 447 3.23 30.44 18.36
C VAL A 447 3.71 30.56 19.81
N LYS A 448 4.92 31.08 20.00
CA LYS A 448 5.50 31.44 21.29
C LYS A 448 5.40 32.95 21.47
N TRP A 449 4.93 33.37 22.65
CA TRP A 449 4.74 34.77 23.01
C TRP A 449 5.79 35.22 24.03
N THR A 450 6.35 36.41 23.84
CA THR A 450 7.27 37.05 24.79
C THR A 450 7.00 38.54 24.90
N SER A 451 7.32 39.13 26.06
CA SER A 451 7.41 40.58 26.26
C SER A 451 8.87 40.98 26.45
N SER A 452 9.26 42.14 25.92
CA SER A 452 10.57 42.74 26.21
C SER A 452 10.69 43.29 27.65
N ASN A 453 9.56 43.60 28.31
CA ASN A 453 9.53 44.03 29.70
C ASN A 453 8.17 43.71 30.38
N ASN A 454 8.17 42.65 31.18
CA ASN A 454 6.99 42.20 31.94
C ASN A 454 6.54 43.17 33.04
N ASP A 455 7.41 44.06 33.54
CA ASP A 455 7.05 45.06 34.55
C ASP A 455 6.20 46.19 33.95
N ILE A 456 6.22 46.34 32.61
CA ILE A 456 5.42 47.31 31.84
C ILE A 456 4.20 46.63 31.25
N ALA A 457 4.39 45.53 30.50
CA ALA A 457 3.29 44.72 29.96
C ALA A 457 3.66 43.24 29.88
N THR A 458 2.77 42.37 30.34
CA THR A 458 2.90 40.91 30.19
C THR A 458 2.06 40.41 29.01
N VAL A 459 2.39 39.22 28.49
CA VAL A 459 1.59 38.52 27.48
C VAL A 459 1.44 37.05 27.89
N ASP A 460 0.24 36.47 27.70
CA ASP A 460 -0.01 35.04 27.93
C ASP A 460 0.16 34.19 26.66
N ASN A 461 -0.03 32.87 26.77
CA ASN A 461 0.12 31.95 25.65
C ASN A 461 -0.99 32.06 24.58
N THR A 462 -2.03 32.87 24.80
CA THR A 462 -3.09 33.18 23.82
C THR A 462 -2.84 34.49 23.06
N GLY A 463 -1.82 35.27 23.46
CA GLY A 463 -1.57 36.61 22.92
C GLY A 463 -2.30 37.74 23.67
N LYS A 464 -2.95 37.44 24.81
CA LYS A 464 -3.58 38.47 25.64
C LYS A 464 -2.50 39.28 26.36
N VAL A 465 -2.48 40.59 26.11
CA VAL A 465 -1.55 41.55 26.71
C VAL A 465 -2.19 42.21 27.92
N THR A 466 -1.47 42.30 29.04
CA THR A 466 -1.93 42.97 30.27
C THR A 466 -1.00 44.12 30.62
N ALA A 467 -1.55 45.33 30.81
CA ALA A 467 -0.80 46.53 31.14
C ALA A 467 -0.52 46.64 32.65
N VAL A 468 0.76 46.62 33.03
CA VAL A 468 1.25 46.53 34.42
C VAL A 468 1.71 47.89 34.95
N SER A 469 2.53 48.63 34.21
CA SER A 469 3.01 49.97 34.61
C SER A 469 3.31 50.87 33.41
N LYS A 470 3.38 52.19 33.64
CA LYS A 470 3.59 53.22 32.61
C LYS A 470 4.95 53.05 31.91
N GLY A 471 4.94 52.91 30.58
CA GLY A 471 6.16 52.75 29.78
C GLY A 471 5.89 52.17 28.39
N THR A 472 6.92 51.56 27.78
CA THR A 472 6.79 50.83 26.50
C THR A 472 7.39 49.42 26.62
N ALA A 473 6.75 48.45 25.97
CA ALA A 473 7.24 47.07 25.85
C ALA A 473 6.87 46.49 24.48
N THR A 474 7.81 45.78 23.86
CA THR A 474 7.57 45.07 22.60
C THR A 474 7.07 43.66 22.89
N ILE A 475 5.87 43.34 22.44
CA ILE A 475 5.31 41.98 22.49
C ILE A 475 5.64 41.27 21.19
N THR A 476 6.25 40.08 21.26
CA THR A 476 6.66 39.31 20.08
C THR A 476 5.94 37.97 20.02
N ALA A 477 5.37 37.67 18.85
CA ALA A 477 4.96 36.34 18.45
C ALA A 477 6.05 35.71 17.57
N ALA A 478 6.59 34.58 17.99
CA ALA A 478 7.54 33.77 17.24
C ALA A 478 6.91 32.43 16.84
N THR A 479 7.35 31.84 15.73
CA THR A 479 7.10 30.41 15.47
C THR A 479 7.76 29.55 16.55
N ASP A 480 7.26 28.32 16.73
CA ASP A 480 7.81 27.34 17.68
C ASP A 480 9.32 27.08 17.50
N ASP A 481 9.83 27.14 16.27
CA ASP A 481 11.26 27.02 15.95
C ASP A 481 12.08 28.33 16.08
N GLY A 482 11.41 29.46 16.35
CA GLY A 482 11.99 30.80 16.44
C GLY A 482 12.39 31.46 15.12
N ASN A 483 12.24 30.77 13.97
CA ASN A 483 12.76 31.25 12.68
C ASN A 483 11.91 32.36 12.02
N LYS A 484 10.68 32.59 12.50
CA LYS A 484 9.80 33.67 12.04
C LYS A 484 9.26 34.42 13.24
N THR A 485 9.25 35.75 13.16
CA THR A 485 8.79 36.63 14.23
C THR A 485 7.95 37.78 13.68
N SER A 486 6.99 38.24 14.49
CA SER A 486 6.25 39.49 14.29
C SER A 486 6.03 40.13 15.65
N SER A 487 6.16 41.45 15.72
CA SER A 487 6.20 42.21 16.97
C SER A 487 5.25 43.40 16.97
N CYS A 488 4.77 43.74 18.16
CA CYS A 488 3.88 44.87 18.41
C CYS A 488 4.46 45.72 19.55
N ASP A 489 4.69 47.01 19.30
CA ASP A 489 5.17 47.94 20.32
C ASP A 489 4.00 48.50 21.13
N VAL A 490 3.86 48.02 22.37
CA VAL A 490 2.78 48.38 23.28
C VAL A 490 3.21 49.56 24.15
N THR A 491 2.47 50.66 24.04
CA THR A 491 2.61 51.81 24.95
C THR A 491 1.61 51.69 26.09
N VAL A 492 2.09 51.75 27.32
CA VAL A 492 1.24 51.68 28.52
C VAL A 492 1.10 53.07 29.15
N ASN A 493 -0.14 53.56 29.18
CA ASN A 493 -0.53 54.83 29.79
C ASN A 493 -1.04 54.65 31.22
N ASP A 494 -0.76 55.61 32.08
CA ASP A 494 -1.26 55.65 33.46
C ASP A 494 -2.67 56.28 33.48
N PRO A 495 -3.66 55.76 34.22
CA PRO A 495 -4.97 56.39 34.35
C PRO A 495 -4.88 57.84 34.84
N VAL A 496 -5.60 58.75 34.19
CA VAL A 496 -5.84 60.11 34.70
C VAL A 496 -6.82 60.04 35.87
N VAL A 497 -6.53 60.78 36.93
CA VAL A 497 -7.40 60.98 38.10
C VAL A 497 -7.94 62.40 38.06
N THR A 498 -9.27 62.53 38.04
CA THR A 498 -9.97 63.82 37.98
C THR A 498 -10.61 64.14 39.32
N PHE A 499 -10.41 65.38 39.80
CA PHE A 499 -11.10 65.92 40.97
C PHE A 499 -12.17 66.90 40.48
N LYS A 500 -13.37 66.85 41.08
CA LYS A 500 -14.50 67.67 40.61
C LYS A 500 -14.48 69.09 41.17
N ASP A 501 -13.91 69.26 42.36
CA ASP A 501 -13.68 70.56 43.00
C ASP A 501 -12.22 71.01 42.75
N SER A 502 -12.04 72.22 42.20
CA SER A 502 -10.72 72.74 41.85
C SER A 502 -9.91 73.25 43.05
N ASN A 503 -10.54 73.41 44.22
CA ASN A 503 -9.86 73.66 45.49
C ASN A 503 -9.27 72.35 46.04
N LEU A 504 -10.03 71.25 45.98
CA LEU A 504 -9.53 69.91 46.28
C LEU A 504 -8.41 69.50 45.31
N GLU A 505 -8.59 69.70 44.00
CA GLU A 505 -7.53 69.44 43.01
C GLU A 505 -6.24 70.20 43.36
N ARG A 506 -6.37 71.47 43.77
CA ARG A 506 -5.26 72.34 44.13
C ARG A 506 -4.53 71.90 45.41
N ALA A 507 -5.26 71.41 46.42
CA ALA A 507 -4.67 70.77 47.59
C ALA A 507 -3.89 69.49 47.21
N VAL A 508 -4.48 68.62 46.38
CA VAL A 508 -3.80 67.41 45.87
C VAL A 508 -2.55 67.77 45.07
N ARG A 509 -2.62 68.78 44.19
CA ARG A 509 -1.48 69.27 43.38
C ARG A 509 -0.32 69.78 44.23
N ARG A 510 -0.58 70.43 45.38
CA ARG A 510 0.46 70.79 46.35
C ARG A 510 1.15 69.53 46.89
N SER A 511 0.39 68.53 47.35
CA SER A 511 0.93 67.28 47.91
C SER A 511 1.79 66.46 46.93
N ILE A 512 1.52 66.55 45.62
CA ILE A 512 2.35 65.89 44.58
C ILE A 512 3.37 66.82 43.89
N ASN A 513 3.47 68.09 44.32
CA ASN A 513 4.31 69.13 43.71
C ASN A 513 4.10 69.34 42.19
N GLN A 514 2.86 69.16 41.70
CA GLN A 514 2.54 69.23 40.26
C GLN A 514 1.48 70.32 39.95
N PRO A 515 1.89 71.57 39.67
CA PRO A 515 0.96 72.69 39.51
C PRO A 515 0.11 72.65 38.22
N THR A 516 0.51 71.89 37.20
CA THR A 516 -0.15 71.87 35.87
C THR A 516 -0.13 70.48 35.22
N GLY A 517 -0.95 70.28 34.18
CA GLY A 517 -1.06 69.01 33.44
C GLY A 517 -1.84 67.94 34.19
N ASP A 518 -2.09 66.80 33.53
CA ASP A 518 -2.93 65.72 34.09
C ASP A 518 -2.33 65.16 35.37
N ILE A 519 -3.18 64.87 36.35
CA ILE A 519 -2.82 64.10 37.53
C ILE A 519 -3.03 62.63 37.18
N TYR A 520 -2.00 61.80 37.28
CA TYR A 520 -2.12 60.36 37.00
C TYR A 520 -2.14 59.52 38.28
N LYS A 521 -2.61 58.28 38.20
CA LYS A 521 -2.78 57.38 39.35
C LYS A 521 -1.45 57.10 40.07
N SER A 522 -0.32 56.99 39.36
CA SER A 522 1.00 56.84 39.99
C SER A 522 1.46 58.07 40.78
N HIS A 523 0.95 59.27 40.48
CA HIS A 523 1.30 60.48 41.23
C HIS A 523 0.62 60.47 42.61
N VAL A 524 -0.64 60.02 42.65
CA VAL A 524 -1.49 60.13 43.84
C VAL A 524 -1.46 58.91 44.76
N ILE A 525 -1.00 57.75 44.28
CA ILE A 525 -0.96 56.50 45.06
C ILE A 525 -0.13 56.59 46.34
N ASN A 526 0.82 57.53 46.42
CA ASN A 526 1.71 57.72 47.57
C ASN A 526 1.23 58.82 48.55
N ILE A 527 0.09 59.47 48.29
CA ILE A 527 -0.46 60.49 49.19
C ILE A 527 -1.03 59.81 50.45
N ASN A 528 -0.42 60.11 51.59
CA ASN A 528 -0.87 59.67 52.92
C ASN A 528 -1.50 60.80 53.75
N CYS A 529 -1.35 62.05 53.32
CA CYS A 529 -1.83 63.24 54.04
C CYS A 529 -2.36 64.28 53.04
N ILE A 530 -3.56 64.82 53.31
CA ILE A 530 -4.06 66.05 52.70
C ILE A 530 -4.44 67.01 53.83
N VAL A 531 -3.81 68.19 53.82
CA VAL A 531 -4.22 69.35 54.63
C VAL A 531 -4.58 70.46 53.66
N SER A 532 -5.78 71.01 53.79
CA SER A 532 -6.28 72.10 52.96
C SER A 532 -6.07 73.44 53.65
N ASP A 533 -5.24 74.30 53.05
CA ASP A 533 -5.24 75.75 53.25
C ASP A 533 -6.24 76.47 52.31
N GLU A 534 -6.97 75.73 51.49
CA GLU A 534 -8.04 76.27 50.66
C GLU A 534 -9.34 76.47 51.42
N VAL A 535 -10.19 77.33 50.86
CA VAL A 535 -11.53 77.62 51.38
C VAL A 535 -12.57 77.49 50.27
N ASN A 536 -13.76 77.01 50.61
CA ASN A 536 -14.86 76.65 49.71
C ASN A 536 -14.62 75.35 48.91
N ILE A 537 -14.00 74.32 49.49
CA ILE A 537 -14.21 72.94 49.03
C ILE A 537 -15.68 72.58 49.25
N THR A 538 -16.31 71.99 48.24
CA THR A 538 -17.74 71.64 48.18
C THR A 538 -17.99 70.19 47.81
N ASP A 539 -17.09 69.58 47.05
CA ASP A 539 -17.26 68.24 46.47
C ASP A 539 -15.97 67.43 46.60
N LEU A 540 -16.08 66.21 47.16
CA LEU A 540 -14.93 65.34 47.42
C LEU A 540 -14.65 64.32 46.30
N SER A 541 -15.40 64.35 45.18
CA SER A 541 -15.25 63.40 44.07
C SER A 541 -13.83 63.43 43.49
N GLY A 542 -13.18 62.27 43.46
CA GLY A 542 -11.78 62.06 43.09
C GLY A 542 -10.94 61.59 44.28
N ILE A 543 -11.30 61.94 45.52
CA ILE A 543 -10.53 61.58 46.73
C ILE A 543 -10.49 60.07 46.99
N GLU A 544 -11.47 59.32 46.48
CA GLU A 544 -11.53 57.86 46.55
C GLU A 544 -10.36 57.14 45.85
N ASN A 545 -9.60 57.86 45.00
CA ASN A 545 -8.37 57.36 44.38
C ASN A 545 -7.16 57.41 45.33
N LEU A 546 -7.25 58.13 46.45
CA LEU A 546 -6.16 58.37 47.41
C LEU A 546 -6.10 57.26 48.48
N LEU A 547 -6.04 56.00 48.02
CA LEU A 547 -6.25 54.79 48.84
C LEU A 547 -5.30 54.64 50.05
N ASN A 548 -4.16 55.34 50.05
CA ASN A 548 -3.17 55.31 51.13
C ASN A 548 -3.29 56.47 52.13
N LEU A 549 -4.36 57.28 52.06
CA LEU A 549 -4.62 58.35 53.03
C LEU A 549 -4.72 57.83 54.47
N GLN A 550 -4.04 58.53 55.36
CA GLN A 550 -4.01 58.33 56.82
C GLN A 550 -4.50 59.57 57.56
N HIS A 551 -4.34 60.76 56.97
CA HIS A 551 -4.77 62.04 57.54
C HIS A 551 -5.46 62.92 56.50
N ILE A 552 -6.62 63.48 56.87
CA ILE A 552 -7.36 64.51 56.11
C ILE A 552 -7.68 65.67 57.05
N GLU A 553 -7.35 66.90 56.63
CA GLU A 553 -7.78 68.14 57.25
C GLU A 553 -8.42 69.08 56.20
N MET A 554 -9.72 69.33 56.30
CA MET A 554 -10.52 70.21 55.43
C MET A 554 -11.60 70.94 56.25
N ASN A 555 -11.15 71.86 57.09
CA ASN A 555 -12.00 72.59 58.06
C ASN A 555 -12.46 73.95 57.50
N LYS A 556 -13.60 74.46 57.99
CA LYS A 556 -14.13 75.79 57.62
C LYS A 556 -14.54 75.93 56.16
N ASP A 557 -15.06 74.82 55.63
CA ASP A 557 -15.35 74.60 54.22
C ASP A 557 -16.86 74.54 53.95
N LYS A 558 -17.27 73.98 52.81
CA LYS A 558 -18.68 73.84 52.41
C LYS A 558 -19.04 72.41 52.04
N ILE A 559 -18.29 71.44 52.55
CA ILE A 559 -18.50 70.01 52.35
C ILE A 559 -19.83 69.62 53.02
N SER A 560 -20.67 68.90 52.28
CA SER A 560 -21.96 68.37 52.77
C SER A 560 -22.14 66.88 52.48
N ASP A 561 -21.56 66.37 51.40
CA ASP A 561 -21.44 64.94 51.11
C ASP A 561 -19.99 64.48 51.32
N ILE A 562 -19.82 63.41 52.11
CA ILE A 562 -18.54 62.74 52.35
C ILE A 562 -18.51 61.30 51.80
N SER A 563 -19.46 60.95 50.93
CA SER A 563 -19.59 59.61 50.31
C SER A 563 -18.30 59.11 49.65
N ALA A 564 -17.48 60.00 49.08
CA ALA A 564 -16.19 59.68 48.46
C ALA A 564 -15.10 59.22 49.47
N LEU A 565 -15.27 59.44 50.78
CA LEU A 565 -14.36 58.89 51.81
C LEU A 565 -14.58 57.38 52.05
N LYS A 566 -15.68 56.81 51.53
CA LYS A 566 -16.07 55.41 51.74
C LYS A 566 -15.05 54.46 51.13
N GLY A 567 -14.37 53.71 52.00
CA GLY A 567 -13.36 52.73 51.60
C GLY A 567 -11.91 53.20 51.73
N LEU A 568 -11.67 54.44 52.18
CA LEU A 568 -10.34 54.91 52.61
C LEU A 568 -9.96 54.29 53.96
N THR A 569 -9.87 52.95 54.02
CA THR A 569 -9.72 52.18 55.26
C THR A 569 -8.38 52.39 55.99
N ASN A 570 -7.40 53.03 55.34
CA ASN A 570 -6.13 53.45 55.95
C ASN A 570 -6.25 54.74 56.80
N LEU A 571 -7.40 55.43 56.76
CA LEU A 571 -7.60 56.72 57.42
C LEU A 571 -7.56 56.58 58.95
N GLN A 572 -6.68 57.35 59.60
CA GLN A 572 -6.44 57.38 61.04
C GLN A 572 -6.89 58.70 61.68
N SER A 573 -6.89 59.79 60.91
CA SER A 573 -7.26 61.14 61.35
C SER A 573 -8.16 61.81 60.32
N LEU A 574 -9.30 62.34 60.76
CA LEU A 574 -10.22 63.10 59.92
C LEU A 574 -10.68 64.35 60.68
N TYR A 575 -10.28 65.52 60.18
CA TYR A 575 -10.67 66.84 60.69
C TYR A 575 -11.45 67.57 59.59
N ILE A 576 -12.76 67.68 59.76
CA ILE A 576 -13.68 68.37 58.82
C ILE A 576 -14.71 69.21 59.58
N TYR A 577 -14.27 69.91 60.62
CA TYR A 577 -15.12 70.76 61.44
C TYR A 577 -15.51 72.07 60.73
N ASP A 578 -16.57 72.73 61.17
CA ASP A 578 -17.11 73.98 60.59
C ASP A 578 -17.43 73.76 59.09
N ASN A 579 -18.40 72.87 58.84
CA ASN A 579 -18.81 72.38 57.52
C ASN A 579 -20.35 72.21 57.47
N GLN A 580 -20.86 71.47 56.49
CA GLN A 580 -22.30 71.34 56.23
C GLN A 580 -22.80 69.88 56.18
N ILE A 581 -22.04 68.96 56.78
CA ILE A 581 -22.27 67.51 56.74
C ILE A 581 -23.46 67.14 57.62
N SER A 582 -24.33 66.25 57.13
CA SER A 582 -25.44 65.68 57.91
C SER A 582 -25.51 64.15 57.86
N ASP A 583 -25.07 63.53 56.77
CA ASP A 583 -24.90 62.07 56.65
C ASP A 583 -23.41 61.70 56.79
N ILE A 584 -23.10 60.86 57.78
CA ILE A 584 -21.74 60.34 58.03
C ILE A 584 -21.59 58.83 57.74
N ASN A 585 -22.52 58.22 56.99
CA ASN A 585 -22.50 56.79 56.67
C ASN A 585 -21.25 56.34 55.89
N ALA A 586 -20.52 57.25 55.24
CA ALA A 586 -19.23 56.97 54.61
C ALA A 586 -18.15 56.50 55.62
N LEU A 587 -18.24 56.92 56.89
CA LEU A 587 -17.28 56.56 57.94
C LEU A 587 -17.46 55.12 58.46
N ARG A 588 -18.60 54.48 58.12
CA ARG A 588 -18.96 53.15 58.62
C ARG A 588 -17.95 52.09 58.17
N GLY A 589 -17.17 51.59 59.11
CA GLY A 589 -16.13 50.58 58.87
C GLY A 589 -14.73 51.14 58.56
N LEU A 590 -14.51 52.46 58.68
CA LEU A 590 -13.17 53.05 58.68
C LEU A 590 -12.47 52.81 60.04
N THR A 591 -12.29 51.54 60.41
CA THR A 591 -11.92 51.09 61.76
C THR A 591 -10.51 51.49 62.21
N ASN A 592 -9.68 52.06 61.33
CA ASN A 592 -8.38 52.62 61.71
C ASN A 592 -8.45 54.07 62.24
N LEU A 593 -9.62 54.73 62.17
CA LEU A 593 -9.81 56.07 62.72
C LEU A 593 -9.52 56.10 64.22
N ALA A 594 -8.56 56.93 64.61
CA ALA A 594 -8.16 57.22 65.99
C ALA A 594 -8.54 58.65 66.42
N TYR A 595 -8.59 59.59 65.47
CA TYR A 595 -8.95 60.98 65.70
C TYR A 595 -10.03 61.40 64.70
N LEU A 596 -11.16 61.90 65.19
CA LEU A 596 -12.29 62.34 64.37
C LEU A 596 -12.86 63.64 64.93
N ASN A 597 -12.79 64.72 64.15
CA ASN A 597 -13.42 65.99 64.49
C ASN A 597 -14.47 66.34 63.42
N LEU A 598 -15.72 66.40 63.89
CA LEU A 598 -16.93 66.72 63.15
C LEU A 598 -17.67 67.91 63.79
N ASP A 599 -17.01 68.73 64.62
CA ASP A 599 -17.60 69.91 65.27
C ASP A 599 -18.25 70.86 64.24
N SER A 600 -19.27 71.60 64.68
CA SER A 600 -19.93 72.66 63.90
C SER A 600 -20.41 72.17 62.53
N ASN A 601 -21.23 71.12 62.55
CA ASN A 601 -21.84 70.51 61.37
C ASN A 601 -23.38 70.39 61.56
N LYS A 602 -24.06 69.49 60.84
CA LYS A 602 -25.53 69.31 60.83
C LYS A 602 -25.93 67.85 61.08
N ILE A 603 -25.10 67.10 61.78
CA ILE A 603 -25.25 65.66 62.03
C ILE A 603 -26.31 65.43 63.12
N SER A 604 -27.14 64.40 62.95
CA SER A 604 -28.12 63.97 63.96
C SER A 604 -28.15 62.45 64.17
N ASP A 605 -27.94 61.66 63.11
CA ASP A 605 -27.68 60.21 63.20
C ASP A 605 -26.17 59.93 63.23
N ILE A 606 -25.67 59.40 64.36
CA ILE A 606 -24.29 58.96 64.53
C ILE A 606 -24.11 57.44 64.51
N SER A 607 -25.11 56.68 64.05
CA SER A 607 -25.08 55.21 63.96
C SER A 607 -23.92 54.65 63.14
N ALA A 608 -23.38 55.42 62.19
CA ALA A 608 -22.20 55.08 61.40
C ALA A 608 -20.91 54.91 62.24
N LEU A 609 -20.81 55.57 63.40
CA LEU A 609 -19.66 55.47 64.30
C LEU A 609 -19.61 54.16 65.09
N LYS A 610 -20.73 53.41 65.12
CA LYS A 610 -20.86 52.17 65.89
C LYS A 610 -19.84 51.11 65.41
N GLY A 611 -18.86 50.82 66.28
CA GLY A 611 -17.82 49.83 66.00
C GLY A 611 -16.50 50.41 65.47
N LEU A 612 -16.35 51.74 65.42
CA LEU A 612 -15.04 52.39 65.19
C LEU A 612 -14.15 52.35 66.44
N THR A 613 -13.89 51.15 66.96
CA THR A 613 -13.36 50.92 68.31
C THR A 613 -11.93 51.42 68.53
N ASN A 614 -11.22 51.89 67.51
CA ASN A 614 -9.89 52.49 67.64
C ASN A 614 -9.91 54.00 67.89
N LEU A 615 -11.09 54.65 67.87
CA LEU A 615 -11.24 56.06 68.20
C LEU A 615 -10.72 56.34 69.61
N GLN A 616 -9.81 57.32 69.71
CA GLN A 616 -9.17 57.80 70.93
C GLN A 616 -9.60 59.25 71.25
N SER A 617 -9.88 60.07 70.24
CA SER A 617 -10.48 61.39 70.41
C SER A 617 -11.61 61.59 69.39
N LEU A 618 -12.76 62.06 69.87
CA LEU A 618 -13.95 62.31 69.08
C LEU A 618 -14.56 63.66 69.48
N ASP A 619 -14.61 64.60 68.54
CA ASP A 619 -15.38 65.83 68.69
C ASP A 619 -16.59 65.79 67.75
N LEU A 620 -17.77 65.91 68.35
CA LEU A 620 -19.08 65.95 67.70
C LEU A 620 -19.85 67.24 68.04
N SER A 621 -19.20 68.20 68.71
CA SER A 621 -19.85 69.39 69.25
C SER A 621 -20.58 70.24 68.18
N ASN A 622 -21.53 71.06 68.62
CA ASN A 622 -22.28 72.02 67.80
C ASN A 622 -22.98 71.36 66.59
N ASN A 623 -23.51 70.14 66.78
CA ASN A 623 -24.33 69.41 65.82
C ASN A 623 -25.82 69.42 66.26
N GLN A 624 -26.58 68.39 65.88
CA GLN A 624 -28.01 68.22 66.16
C GLN A 624 -28.30 66.85 66.78
N ILE A 625 -27.35 66.32 67.56
CA ILE A 625 -27.37 64.96 68.10
C ILE A 625 -28.30 64.88 69.31
N SER A 626 -28.92 63.72 69.50
CA SER A 626 -29.72 63.40 70.69
C SER A 626 -29.59 61.93 71.11
N ASP A 627 -29.59 60.98 70.16
CA ASP A 627 -29.25 59.58 70.44
C ASP A 627 -27.72 59.34 70.38
N ILE A 628 -27.12 59.06 71.54
CA ILE A 628 -25.70 58.72 71.70
C ILE A 628 -25.43 57.21 71.90
N SER A 629 -26.42 56.35 71.67
CA SER A 629 -26.31 54.90 71.87
C SER A 629 -25.22 54.22 71.04
N ALA A 630 -24.88 54.78 69.87
CA ALA A 630 -23.79 54.33 69.02
C ALA A 630 -22.41 54.39 69.68
N LEU A 631 -22.20 55.34 70.60
CA LEU A 631 -20.90 55.61 71.25
C LEU A 631 -20.56 54.58 72.34
N LYS A 632 -21.55 53.87 72.89
CA LYS A 632 -21.40 52.95 74.05
C LYS A 632 -20.40 51.81 73.84
N GLY A 633 -19.98 51.53 72.60
CA GLY A 633 -18.97 50.52 72.27
C GLY A 633 -17.56 51.03 72.00
N LEU A 634 -17.30 52.34 72.10
CA LEU A 634 -16.02 52.96 71.74
C LEU A 634 -15.00 52.91 72.90
N THR A 635 -14.64 51.70 73.35
CA THR A 635 -13.92 51.48 74.62
C THR A 635 -12.49 52.02 74.69
N ASN A 636 -11.89 52.46 73.59
CA ASN A 636 -10.56 53.09 73.57
C ASN A 636 -10.61 54.63 73.59
N LEU A 637 -11.82 55.22 73.61
CA LEU A 637 -12.04 56.65 73.57
C LEU A 637 -11.54 57.30 74.87
N LYS A 638 -10.67 58.31 74.75
CA LYS A 638 -10.09 59.05 75.88
C LYS A 638 -10.80 60.38 76.06
N ASP A 639 -11.04 61.09 74.97
CA ASP A 639 -11.61 62.43 74.96
C ASP A 639 -12.85 62.45 74.05
N LEU A 640 -13.98 62.88 74.58
CA LEU A 640 -15.27 62.95 73.86
C LEU A 640 -15.91 64.32 74.08
N TYR A 641 -16.09 65.08 73.00
CA TYR A 641 -16.70 66.41 73.03
C TYR A 641 -18.09 66.39 72.36
N LEU A 642 -19.07 66.94 73.08
CA LEU A 642 -20.52 66.91 72.83
C LEU A 642 -21.18 68.24 73.25
N TYR A 643 -20.47 69.36 73.14
CA TYR A 643 -21.02 70.66 73.54
C TYR A 643 -22.07 71.14 72.54
N GLY A 644 -23.20 71.68 73.00
CA GLY A 644 -24.20 72.31 72.12
C GLY A 644 -25.22 71.37 71.48
N ASP A 645 -25.03 70.05 71.56
CA ASP A 645 -26.03 69.04 71.18
C ASP A 645 -27.20 68.95 72.17
N ASN A 646 -28.29 68.29 71.75
CA ASN A 646 -29.53 68.15 72.52
C ASN A 646 -29.64 66.77 73.20
N ILE A 647 -28.62 66.44 74.01
CA ILE A 647 -28.46 65.13 74.68
C ILE A 647 -28.93 65.22 76.14
N SER A 648 -29.60 64.19 76.66
CA SER A 648 -30.08 64.21 78.05
C SER A 648 -29.01 63.85 79.09
N ASP A 649 -29.12 64.43 80.29
CA ASP A 649 -28.25 64.10 81.44
C ASP A 649 -28.35 62.61 81.85
N SER A 650 -29.45 61.93 81.52
CA SER A 650 -29.61 60.49 81.69
C SER A 650 -28.76 59.68 80.70
N ASP A 651 -28.72 60.08 79.43
CA ASP A 651 -27.95 59.38 78.40
C ASP A 651 -26.44 59.55 78.63
N ILE A 652 -26.00 60.74 79.03
CA ILE A 652 -24.62 61.00 79.45
C ILE A 652 -24.23 60.13 80.66
N GLN A 653 -25.12 60.00 81.66
CA GLN A 653 -24.91 59.12 82.81
C GLN A 653 -24.91 57.62 82.46
N GLU A 654 -25.51 57.21 81.35
CA GLU A 654 -25.40 55.83 80.86
C GLU A 654 -24.11 55.64 80.05
N LEU A 655 -23.76 56.59 79.18
CA LEU A 655 -22.53 56.55 78.40
C LEU A 655 -21.28 56.58 79.29
N GLN A 656 -21.25 57.39 80.35
CA GLN A 656 -20.14 57.41 81.30
C GLN A 656 -19.96 56.07 82.06
N LYS A 657 -21.02 55.26 82.20
CA LYS A 657 -20.94 53.89 82.76
C LYS A 657 -20.42 52.88 81.74
N ALA A 658 -20.77 53.06 80.46
CA ALA A 658 -20.24 52.23 79.37
C ALA A 658 -18.76 52.56 79.05
N LEU A 659 -18.38 53.83 79.22
CA LEU A 659 -17.06 54.39 78.93
C LEU A 659 -16.42 55.02 80.19
N PRO A 660 -16.01 54.21 81.18
CA PRO A 660 -15.55 54.70 82.49
C PRO A 660 -14.16 55.35 82.48
N ILE A 661 -13.43 55.29 81.36
CA ILE A 661 -12.10 55.89 81.18
C ILE A 661 -12.11 57.16 80.29
N THR A 662 -13.27 57.53 79.76
CA THR A 662 -13.42 58.64 78.81
C THR A 662 -13.79 59.93 79.53
N PHE A 663 -13.08 61.01 79.24
CA PHE A 663 -13.44 62.37 79.61
C PHE A 663 -14.55 62.86 78.68
N ILE A 664 -15.77 62.97 79.20
CA ILE A 664 -16.95 63.40 78.44
C ILE A 664 -17.22 64.89 78.69
N HIS A 665 -17.10 65.69 77.63
CA HIS A 665 -17.16 67.14 77.62
C HIS A 665 -18.47 67.61 76.96
N TYR A 666 -19.52 67.79 77.75
CA TYR A 666 -20.91 67.97 77.25
C TYR A 666 -21.62 69.24 77.75
N LYS A 667 -21.02 69.99 78.68
CA LYS A 667 -21.56 71.27 79.19
C LYS A 667 -20.45 72.29 79.40
N TYR A 668 -20.64 73.50 78.88
CA TYR A 668 -19.77 74.63 79.22
C TYR A 668 -19.84 74.89 80.73
N ASN A 669 -18.67 74.92 81.40
CA ASN A 669 -18.57 75.40 82.77
C ASN A 669 -19.00 76.88 82.81
N LYS A 670 -19.90 77.21 83.74
CA LYS A 670 -20.34 78.59 84.03
C LYS A 670 -19.55 79.21 85.17
#